data_AF-A0A8S3PZX8-F1
#
_entry.id   AF-A0A8S3PZX8-F1
#
_cell.length_a   1.000
_cell.length_b   1.000
_cell.length_c   1.000
_cell.angle_alpha   90.00
_cell.angle_beta   90.00
_cell.angle_gamma   90.00
#
_symmetry.space_group_name_H-M   'P 1'
#
loop_
_entity.id
_entity.type
_entity.pdbx_description
1 polymer ?
#
loop_
_entity_poly.entity_id
_entity_poly.type
_entity_poly.pdbx_seq_one_letter_code
_entity_poly.pdbx_strand_id
1 'polypeptide(L)'
;MLDKLLGSGSYESFDMRCMVTGQFAVGKSSLVKLLVGDNVPEGRQPTDGISLIEGRCGLDLETRSWIMVDPATYNALDVVYNKVLMTSVEGNESEQTKTQKKQPVDRQKKDDTHPPMSEATKSKVFPVNLSDEPTTQPQAAHVLSPKMSSSESKRQQMKKKMTTKMTKEEIRKRMEKVLKSGKYKMKVGRLIFWDFGGQYVYYTTHQTFMTFRALFLVVFDGSKKLNEEVPDVLCFPGQHMTPTPAVFLLHWVNSILTYCKVVYAGIPKILFVATHKDKIPVEDVETRRALLYSEVEELFRDHEGRNHLVLDKQIFVNATDKADQEIEDLKEAITELTFDHPCWGERMPNAWVPLELEIAELVAAGKQILSLEEVEELNTISKVSVLDLEQLHEFLHFQHSLGKIVYIDTEQLRDYVIINPLLMVEVMRSFVTDKVFWPKKKSMQEIFRRMSDSGIICRGDMYSIWDQKDFRAILPYKEFIFNILIHLDILAEQRRYDIATGMRLPVENYFVPCMVTERNTTSFMVKECKPERAICLAFVFKGTVIPPALPNRLISACLSMWNVKQYKGRQLLFSGFIGLSFDKSHDIVVCVEGNKILLYIVHRTSSGLIVPDIATGVKECLVTTMERISDFYHSTIHAKSSEKSPFHVEYSCSEMQCFISEKEALLEKGWVCEKHNYKDRNWLVWNQDKKQEQCEPNCPGRLVFTHNLDNIFCIFEIRKFNFKDSETYRETELKATQM
;
A
#
# COMPACT_ATOMS: atom_id res chain seq x y z
N MET A 1 -6.76 -1.51 -25.60
CA MET A 1 -8.23 -1.65 -25.49
C MET A 1 -8.88 -0.37 -24.96
N LEU A 2 -8.40 0.15 -23.82
CA LEU A 2 -8.92 1.38 -23.19
C LEU A 2 -9.16 2.57 -24.13
N ASP A 3 -8.19 2.93 -24.99
CA ASP A 3 -8.34 4.06 -25.93
C ASP A 3 -9.52 3.92 -26.88
N LYS A 4 -9.81 2.68 -27.32
CA LYS A 4 -10.96 2.40 -28.19
C LYS A 4 -12.28 2.58 -27.44
N LEU A 5 -12.33 2.16 -26.16
CA LEU A 5 -13.49 2.39 -25.29
C LEU A 5 -13.69 3.89 -25.02
N LEU A 6 -12.61 4.61 -24.73
CA LEU A 6 -12.64 6.07 -24.55
C LEU A 6 -13.08 6.83 -25.82
N GLY A 7 -12.70 6.34 -27.00
CA GLY A 7 -13.12 6.88 -28.29
C GLY A 7 -14.62 6.75 -28.55
N SER A 8 -15.30 5.77 -27.93
CA SER A 8 -16.76 5.60 -28.01
C SER A 8 -17.54 6.56 -27.10
N GLY A 9 -16.85 7.26 -26.20
CA GLY A 9 -17.41 8.20 -25.24
C GLY A 9 -16.79 8.02 -23.87
N SER A 10 -16.57 9.14 -23.17
CA SER A 10 -15.97 9.13 -21.84
C SER A 10 -16.53 10.21 -20.93
N TYR A 11 -16.30 10.04 -19.63
CA TYR A 11 -16.51 11.05 -18.59
C TYR A 11 -15.24 11.23 -17.76
N GLU A 12 -15.10 12.35 -17.03
CA GLU A 12 -13.98 12.57 -16.11
C GLU A 12 -14.33 12.03 -14.71
N SER A 13 -13.43 11.27 -14.10
CA SER A 13 -13.60 10.69 -12.77
C SER A 13 -12.87 11.51 -11.71
N PHE A 14 -13.61 11.91 -10.68
CA PHE A 14 -13.10 12.72 -9.57
C PHE A 14 -13.23 11.97 -8.24
N ASP A 15 -12.38 10.96 -8.07
CA ASP A 15 -12.31 10.15 -6.86
C ASP A 15 -10.88 10.24 -6.30
N MET A 16 -10.72 10.69 -5.06
CA MET A 16 -9.42 10.75 -4.39
C MET A 16 -9.44 9.89 -3.14
N ARG A 17 -8.47 8.99 -3.05
CA ARG A 17 -8.18 8.24 -1.82
C ARG A 17 -7.18 9.01 -0.99
N CYS A 18 -7.55 9.33 0.24
CA CYS A 18 -6.66 9.91 1.23
C CYS A 18 -6.22 8.79 2.18
N MET A 19 -5.00 8.28 1.99
CA MET A 19 -4.43 7.23 2.83
C MET A 19 -3.77 7.84 4.05
N VAL A 20 -4.40 7.66 5.22
CA VAL A 20 -3.94 8.20 6.50
C VAL A 20 -3.13 7.12 7.20
N THR A 21 -1.81 7.28 7.17
CA THR A 21 -0.84 6.33 7.71
C THR A 21 -0.02 6.97 8.81
N GLY A 22 0.73 6.18 9.57
CA GLY A 22 1.47 6.67 10.73
C GLY A 22 1.49 5.67 11.86
N GLN A 23 2.37 5.91 12.82
CA GLN A 23 2.54 5.06 14.00
C GLN A 23 1.23 4.87 14.79
N PHE A 24 1.12 3.79 15.55
CA PHE A 24 0.05 3.60 16.53
C PHE A 24 -0.11 4.80 17.47
N ALA A 25 -1.36 5.13 17.85
CA ALA A 25 -1.72 6.18 18.80
C ALA A 25 -1.33 7.64 18.47
N VAL A 26 -0.86 7.95 17.26
CA VAL A 26 -0.54 9.33 16.83
C VAL A 26 -1.76 10.18 16.43
N GLY A 27 -3.00 9.78 16.75
CA GLY A 27 -4.18 10.60 16.52
C GLY A 27 -4.82 10.54 15.12
N LYS A 28 -4.43 9.58 14.26
CA LYS A 28 -4.97 9.41 12.89
C LYS A 28 -6.50 9.37 12.81
N SER A 29 -7.13 8.47 13.57
CA SER A 29 -8.58 8.30 13.55
C SER A 29 -9.32 9.54 14.07
N SER A 30 -8.72 10.26 15.03
CA SER A 30 -9.29 11.53 15.51
C SER A 30 -9.20 12.61 14.43
N LEU A 31 -8.05 12.70 13.74
CA LEU A 31 -7.85 13.63 12.64
C LEU A 31 -8.87 13.39 11.52
N VAL A 32 -9.06 12.14 11.11
CA VAL A 32 -10.06 11.80 10.07
C VAL A 32 -11.46 12.22 10.51
N LYS A 33 -11.84 11.97 11.78
CA LYS A 33 -13.14 12.41 12.31
C LYS A 33 -13.33 13.93 12.21
N LEU A 34 -12.32 14.72 12.57
CA LEU A 34 -12.37 16.17 12.45
C LEU A 34 -12.50 16.64 10.98
N LEU A 35 -11.74 16.03 10.06
CA LEU A 35 -11.81 16.33 8.62
C LEU A 35 -13.21 16.07 8.06
N VAL A 36 -13.87 15.01 8.52
CA VAL A 36 -15.23 14.66 8.11
C VAL A 36 -16.34 15.29 8.97
N GLY A 37 -15.98 16.24 9.85
CA GLY A 37 -16.92 16.99 10.69
C GLY A 37 -17.62 16.17 11.78
N ASP A 38 -17.13 14.96 12.07
CA ASP A 38 -17.61 14.13 13.16
C ASP A 38 -16.96 14.53 14.50
N ASN A 39 -17.62 14.25 15.62
CA ASN A 39 -17.04 14.47 16.93
C ASN A 39 -16.00 13.39 17.28
N VAL A 40 -14.92 13.79 17.95
CA VAL A 40 -13.93 12.86 18.51
C VAL A 40 -14.49 12.26 19.80
N PRO A 41 -14.68 10.93 19.89
CA PRO A 41 -15.29 10.32 21.08
C PRO A 41 -14.33 10.28 22.27
N GLU A 42 -14.89 10.38 23.47
CA GLU A 42 -14.21 10.02 24.71
C GLU A 42 -13.93 8.50 24.74
N GLY A 43 -12.75 8.08 25.18
CA GLY A 43 -12.36 6.66 25.17
C GLY A 43 -11.98 6.10 23.80
N ARG A 44 -11.26 6.91 22.98
CA ARG A 44 -10.69 6.57 21.66
C ARG A 44 -10.19 5.12 21.60
N GLN A 45 -10.69 4.37 20.61
CA GLN A 45 -10.29 2.99 20.38
C GLN A 45 -9.28 2.89 19.23
N PRO A 46 -8.33 1.95 19.32
CA PRO A 46 -7.48 1.55 18.20
C PRO A 46 -8.29 1.13 16.96
N THR A 47 -7.80 1.48 15.77
CA THR A 47 -8.31 0.94 14.50
C THR A 47 -7.83 -0.51 14.32
N ASP A 48 -8.75 -1.44 14.03
CA ASP A 48 -8.46 -2.84 13.69
C ASP A 48 -8.29 -2.97 12.16
N GLY A 49 -7.04 -3.05 11.70
CA GLY A 49 -6.72 -3.12 10.28
C GLY A 49 -6.91 -1.78 9.58
N ILE A 50 -8.04 -1.56 8.91
CA ILE A 50 -8.33 -0.34 8.15
C ILE A 50 -9.78 0.08 8.39
N SER A 51 -10.00 1.37 8.66
CA SER A 51 -11.33 1.97 8.65
C SER A 51 -11.50 2.84 7.41
N LEU A 52 -12.56 2.58 6.65
CA LEU A 52 -12.93 3.37 5.47
C LEU A 52 -13.99 4.42 5.84
N ILE A 53 -13.74 5.67 5.51
CA ILE A 53 -14.70 6.76 5.69
C ILE A 53 -14.94 7.41 4.33
N GLU A 54 -16.16 7.25 3.82
CA GLU A 54 -16.62 7.88 2.59
C GLU A 54 -17.97 8.58 2.80
N GLY A 55 -18.29 9.51 1.90
CA GLY A 55 -19.63 10.12 1.86
C GLY A 55 -19.94 11.16 2.92
N ARG A 56 -18.92 11.63 3.63
CA ARG A 56 -19.04 12.68 4.64
C ARG A 56 -18.54 14.04 4.14
N CYS A 57 -17.63 14.04 3.19
CA CYS A 57 -17.07 15.24 2.59
C CYS A 57 -16.65 14.99 1.13
N GLY A 58 -16.39 16.08 0.42
CA GLY A 58 -15.92 16.08 -0.95
C GLY A 58 -15.37 17.44 -1.35
N LEU A 59 -15.09 17.61 -2.64
CA LEU A 59 -14.62 18.86 -3.22
C LEU A 59 -15.61 19.36 -4.26
N ASP A 60 -16.06 20.60 -4.14
CA ASP A 60 -16.82 21.27 -5.21
C ASP A 60 -15.88 21.57 -6.37
N LEU A 61 -16.19 21.04 -7.56
CA LEU A 61 -15.32 21.08 -8.73
C LEU A 61 -15.29 22.45 -9.42
N GLU A 62 -16.30 23.30 -9.18
CA GLU A 62 -16.40 24.62 -9.79
C GLU A 62 -15.68 25.67 -8.94
N THR A 63 -15.97 25.67 -7.64
CA THR A 63 -15.40 26.60 -6.65
C THR A 63 -14.06 26.11 -6.09
N ARG A 64 -13.68 24.85 -6.34
CA ARG A 64 -12.48 24.19 -5.80
C ARG A 64 -12.42 24.26 -4.27
N SER A 65 -13.56 24.05 -3.62
CA SER A 65 -13.69 24.20 -2.17
C SER A 65 -14.10 22.90 -1.48
N TRP A 66 -13.68 22.73 -0.23
CA TRP A 66 -14.10 21.62 0.61
C TRP A 66 -15.57 21.75 0.97
N ILE A 67 -16.33 20.66 0.81
CA ILE A 67 -17.75 20.62 1.18
C ILE A 67 -18.04 19.45 2.10
N MET A 68 -18.96 19.69 3.05
CA MET A 68 -19.55 18.65 3.88
C MET A 68 -20.75 18.04 3.18
N VAL A 69 -20.87 16.73 3.25
CA VAL A 69 -21.96 15.95 2.65
C VAL A 69 -22.81 15.37 3.76
N ASP A 70 -24.12 15.65 3.75
CA ASP A 70 -25.05 15.11 4.73
C ASP A 70 -25.26 13.59 4.47
N PRO A 71 -24.91 12.71 5.43
CA PRO A 71 -25.08 11.26 5.28
C PRO A 71 -26.53 10.84 5.05
N ALA A 72 -27.50 11.59 5.57
CA ALA A 72 -28.93 11.28 5.36
C ALA A 72 -29.38 11.50 3.91
N THR A 73 -28.62 12.32 3.17
CA THR A 73 -28.76 12.54 1.72
C THR A 73 -27.76 11.74 0.90
N TYR A 74 -26.91 10.93 1.55
CA TYR A 74 -25.86 10.13 0.93
C TYR A 74 -26.24 8.65 0.92
N ASN A 75 -26.57 8.12 -0.24
CA ASN A 75 -26.78 6.71 -0.49
C ASN A 75 -25.55 6.13 -1.23
N ALA A 76 -25.20 4.86 -1.03
CA ALA A 76 -24.21 4.16 -1.87
C ALA A 76 -24.63 4.16 -3.35
N LEU A 77 -25.94 4.28 -3.62
CA LEU A 77 -26.47 4.64 -4.92
C LEU A 77 -25.98 6.06 -5.30
N ASP A 78 -26.14 7.10 -4.48
CA ASP A 78 -25.62 8.46 -4.76
C ASP A 78 -24.14 8.53 -5.17
N VAL A 79 -23.29 7.53 -4.88
CA VAL A 79 -21.92 7.44 -5.43
C VAL A 79 -21.87 7.24 -6.96
N VAL A 80 -22.58 6.24 -7.49
CA VAL A 80 -22.65 6.03 -8.95
C VAL A 80 -23.68 6.98 -9.56
N TYR A 81 -24.69 7.34 -8.78
CA TYR A 81 -25.75 8.25 -9.18
C TYR A 81 -25.30 9.73 -9.17
N ASN A 82 -24.27 10.15 -8.42
CA ASN A 82 -23.63 11.47 -8.57
C ASN A 82 -22.82 11.59 -9.87
N LYS A 83 -22.42 10.48 -10.49
CA LYS A 83 -21.90 10.48 -11.88
C LYS A 83 -22.98 10.88 -12.90
N VAL A 84 -24.27 10.85 -12.52
CA VAL A 84 -25.42 10.94 -13.43
C VAL A 84 -26.42 12.05 -13.08
N LEU A 85 -26.67 12.33 -11.80
CA LEU A 85 -27.77 13.19 -11.33
C LEU A 85 -27.43 14.68 -11.31
N MET A 86 -26.15 15.04 -11.22
CA MET A 86 -25.70 16.44 -11.10
C MET A 86 -25.49 17.14 -12.45
N THR A 87 -25.70 16.44 -13.56
CA THR A 87 -25.83 17.06 -14.88
C THR A 87 -27.09 17.91 -14.92
N SER A 88 -26.94 19.23 -14.99
CA SER A 88 -28.04 20.13 -15.33
C SER A 88 -28.52 19.78 -16.74
N VAL A 89 -29.75 19.26 -16.84
CA VAL A 89 -30.54 19.40 -18.07
C VAL A 89 -31.12 20.82 -18.07
N GLU A 90 -30.24 21.82 -18.02
CA GLU A 90 -30.62 23.20 -18.27
C GLU A 90 -30.24 23.50 -19.71
N GLY A 91 -31.21 23.24 -20.57
CA GLY A 91 -31.06 23.38 -22.01
C GLY A 91 -32.30 22.82 -22.68
N ASN A 92 -33.46 23.42 -22.37
CA ASN A 92 -34.61 23.57 -23.26
C ASN A 92 -35.81 24.10 -22.45
N GLU A 93 -35.85 25.41 -22.22
CA GLU A 93 -37.12 26.11 -21.97
C GLU A 93 -36.95 27.64 -22.19
N SER A 94 -36.44 28.05 -23.35
CA SER A 94 -36.58 29.45 -23.80
C SER A 94 -36.25 29.63 -25.29
N GLU A 95 -36.88 28.84 -26.17
CA GLU A 95 -36.98 29.21 -27.59
C GLU A 95 -38.37 28.85 -28.10
N GLN A 96 -39.35 29.70 -27.77
CA GLN A 96 -40.56 29.91 -28.58
C GLN A 96 -41.37 31.05 -27.97
N THR A 97 -41.02 32.28 -28.30
CA THR A 97 -41.94 33.34 -28.77
C THR A 97 -41.22 34.69 -28.76
N LYS A 98 -40.82 35.16 -29.95
CA LYS A 98 -41.21 36.46 -30.52
C LYS A 98 -40.51 36.66 -31.85
N THR A 99 -41.22 36.32 -32.90
CA THR A 99 -40.93 36.69 -34.28
C THR A 99 -41.38 38.15 -34.52
N GLN A 100 -40.65 38.84 -35.40
CA GLN A 100 -40.97 40.08 -36.13
C GLN A 100 -40.73 41.39 -35.34
N LYS A 101 -40.06 42.45 -35.84
CA LYS A 101 -39.73 42.98 -37.19
C LYS A 101 -38.77 44.17 -36.89
N LYS A 102 -37.62 44.48 -37.53
CA LYS A 102 -37.30 44.92 -38.91
C LYS A 102 -35.78 45.25 -38.94
N GLN A 103 -35.12 45.02 -40.08
CA GLN A 103 -33.79 45.54 -40.48
C GLN A 103 -33.93 46.95 -41.13
N PRO A 104 -32.86 47.62 -41.64
CA PRO A 104 -31.51 47.95 -41.12
C PRO A 104 -31.12 49.46 -41.39
N VAL A 105 -29.81 49.80 -41.42
CA VAL A 105 -29.13 51.00 -42.04
C VAL A 105 -28.83 52.17 -41.04
N ASP A 106 -27.67 52.85 -40.92
CA ASP A 106 -26.37 52.95 -41.64
C ASP A 106 -25.25 53.63 -40.77
N ARG A 107 -24.00 53.55 -41.28
CA ARG A 107 -22.88 54.55 -41.27
C ARG A 107 -22.03 54.91 -40.00
N GLN A 108 -20.80 54.37 -40.03
CA GLN A 108 -19.48 55.03 -40.25
C GLN A 108 -18.88 56.12 -39.31
N LYS A 109 -17.59 55.84 -38.96
CA LYS A 109 -16.38 56.72 -38.88
C LYS A 109 -16.21 57.63 -37.64
N LYS A 110 -15.02 57.92 -37.10
CA LYS A 110 -13.60 57.54 -37.28
C LYS A 110 -12.77 58.26 -36.19
N ASP A 111 -11.56 57.76 -35.90
CA ASP A 111 -10.29 58.45 -35.54
C ASP A 111 -10.27 59.38 -34.30
N ASP A 112 -9.19 59.61 -33.55
CA ASP A 112 -7.85 59.01 -33.38
C ASP A 112 -7.16 59.75 -32.19
N THR A 113 -6.00 59.23 -31.75
CA THR A 113 -4.84 59.91 -31.10
C THR A 113 -4.74 60.08 -29.57
N HIS A 114 -4.16 59.06 -28.91
CA HIS A 114 -2.81 58.96 -28.27
C HIS A 114 -2.15 60.08 -27.39
N PRO A 115 -1.16 59.71 -26.52
CA PRO A 115 -1.04 60.09 -25.09
C PRO A 115 0.13 61.08 -24.80
N PRO A 116 0.64 61.31 -23.55
CA PRO A 116 1.52 60.35 -22.83
C PRO A 116 1.50 60.40 -21.27
N MET A 117 2.31 59.50 -20.69
CA MET A 117 2.67 59.25 -19.28
C MET A 117 3.28 60.44 -18.50
N SER A 118 3.14 60.43 -17.15
CA SER A 118 4.27 60.57 -16.21
C SER A 118 3.91 60.24 -14.75
N GLU A 119 4.95 59.94 -13.98
CA GLU A 119 5.03 59.23 -12.70
C GLU A 119 4.77 60.08 -11.43
N ALA A 120 4.70 59.36 -10.30
CA ALA A 120 5.38 59.66 -9.02
C ALA A 120 4.55 60.20 -7.81
N THR A 121 4.35 59.28 -6.84
CA THR A 121 4.69 59.37 -5.38
C THR A 121 4.23 60.57 -4.53
N LYS A 122 3.45 60.30 -3.46
CA LYS A 122 3.88 60.35 -2.02
C LYS A 122 2.70 60.42 -1.03
N SER A 123 2.84 59.63 0.03
CA SER A 123 2.06 59.61 1.28
C SER A 123 2.24 60.85 2.15
N LYS A 124 1.25 61.15 3.01
CA LYS A 124 1.38 61.58 4.44
C LYS A 124 -0.02 61.82 5.04
N VAL A 125 -0.44 61.06 6.06
CA VAL A 125 -0.30 61.27 7.53
C VAL A 125 -1.45 62.08 8.16
N PHE A 126 -1.95 61.51 9.26
CA PHE A 126 -3.01 61.88 10.21
C PHE A 126 -2.96 63.30 10.81
N PRO A 127 -4.00 63.67 11.57
CA PRO A 127 -3.77 64.01 12.98
C PRO A 127 -4.70 63.31 14.00
N VAL A 128 -4.37 63.55 15.27
CA VAL A 128 -4.59 62.77 16.52
C VAL A 128 -5.50 63.52 17.49
N ASN A 129 -6.20 62.82 18.41
CA ASN A 129 -6.37 63.07 19.88
C ASN A 129 -7.73 62.51 20.39
N LEU A 130 -7.76 61.52 21.31
CA LEU A 130 -7.73 61.58 22.81
C LEU A 130 -8.98 62.26 23.41
N SER A 131 -9.70 61.79 24.44
CA SER A 131 -9.58 60.70 25.43
C SER A 131 -10.92 60.57 26.22
N ASP A 132 -11.05 59.52 27.06
CA ASP A 132 -11.76 59.46 28.37
C ASP A 132 -12.77 58.30 28.56
N GLU A 133 -12.48 57.45 29.56
CA GLU A 133 -13.36 56.53 30.31
C GLU A 133 -13.86 57.25 31.60
N PRO A 134 -14.93 56.85 32.36
CA PRO A 134 -15.12 55.47 32.84
C PRO A 134 -16.56 54.98 33.25
N THR A 135 -16.67 53.65 33.48
CA THR A 135 -17.57 52.86 34.38
C THR A 135 -19.12 52.84 34.27
N THR A 136 -19.67 51.70 34.72
CA THR A 136 -21.04 51.33 35.21
C THR A 136 -22.08 50.70 34.25
N GLN A 137 -22.42 49.42 34.50
CA GLN A 137 -23.68 48.72 34.14
C GLN A 137 -24.73 48.95 35.26
N PRO A 138 -26.03 48.53 35.14
CA PRO A 138 -26.85 48.16 33.97
C PRO A 138 -28.23 48.88 33.94
N GLN A 139 -28.92 48.96 32.79
CA GLN A 139 -30.40 48.97 32.74
C GLN A 139 -30.95 48.83 31.31
N ALA A 140 -32.02 48.05 31.20
CA ALA A 140 -32.73 47.71 29.96
C ALA A 140 -33.68 48.81 29.49
N ALA A 141 -33.75 49.07 28.18
CA ALA A 141 -34.99 49.24 27.40
C ALA A 141 -34.74 49.70 25.95
N HIS A 142 -35.46 49.06 25.02
CA HIS A 142 -35.88 49.53 23.69
C HIS A 142 -34.83 49.89 22.61
N VAL A 143 -34.52 48.92 21.74
CA VAL A 143 -33.97 49.17 20.40
C VAL A 143 -35.00 48.78 19.35
N LEU A 144 -35.30 49.74 18.48
CA LEU A 144 -36.08 49.63 17.25
C LEU A 144 -35.39 48.70 16.24
N SER A 145 -36.13 47.71 15.76
CA SER A 145 -35.72 46.77 14.72
C SER A 145 -35.78 47.36 13.29
N PRO A 146 -34.75 47.19 12.46
CA PRO A 146 -34.88 47.26 11.01
C PRO A 146 -35.13 45.87 10.39
N LYS A 147 -36.06 45.83 9.42
CA LYS A 147 -36.57 44.66 8.71
C LYS A 147 -35.49 43.94 7.88
N MET A 148 -35.30 42.64 8.15
CA MET A 148 -34.77 41.67 7.20
C MET A 148 -35.95 40.97 6.49
N SER A 149 -36.15 41.19 5.20
CA SER A 149 -37.10 40.37 4.42
C SER A 149 -36.78 40.41 2.92
N SER A 150 -35.90 39.52 2.46
CA SER A 150 -35.82 39.08 1.04
C SER A 150 -34.91 37.87 0.82
N SER A 151 -34.03 37.53 1.77
CA SER A 151 -33.07 36.41 1.67
C SER A 151 -33.55 35.09 2.29
N GLU A 152 -34.43 35.12 3.31
CA GLU A 152 -34.97 33.90 3.94
C GLU A 152 -35.98 33.15 3.07
N SER A 153 -36.80 33.86 2.30
CA SER A 153 -37.83 33.26 1.44
C SER A 153 -37.24 32.46 0.26
N LYS A 154 -36.07 32.88 -0.26
CA LYS A 154 -35.31 32.12 -1.27
C LYS A 154 -34.64 30.88 -0.67
N ARG A 155 -34.13 30.99 0.57
CA ARG A 155 -33.52 29.87 1.32
C ARG A 155 -34.56 28.82 1.73
N GLN A 156 -35.79 29.23 2.04
CA GLN A 156 -36.90 28.33 2.34
C GLN A 156 -37.54 27.69 1.08
N GLN A 157 -37.57 28.39 -0.07
CA GLN A 157 -38.00 27.79 -1.35
C GLN A 157 -36.98 26.77 -1.90
N MET A 158 -35.68 26.99 -1.71
CA MET A 158 -34.64 25.99 -2.05
C MET A 158 -34.72 24.73 -1.16
N LYS A 159 -35.01 24.88 0.14
CA LYS A 159 -35.21 23.74 1.06
C LYS A 159 -36.44 22.87 0.72
N LYS A 160 -37.42 23.39 -0.02
CA LYS A 160 -38.66 22.67 -0.36
C LYS A 160 -38.61 21.89 -1.68
N LYS A 161 -37.59 22.08 -2.52
CA LYS A 161 -37.43 21.40 -3.82
C LYS A 161 -36.55 20.14 -3.81
N MET A 162 -35.94 19.78 -2.67
CA MET A 162 -34.97 18.67 -2.56
C MET A 162 -35.41 17.51 -1.64
N THR A 163 -36.71 17.24 -1.52
CA THR A 163 -37.22 16.18 -0.60
C THR A 163 -38.17 15.17 -1.25
N THR A 164 -37.92 14.81 -2.51
CA THR A 164 -38.55 13.62 -3.11
C THR A 164 -37.47 12.60 -3.43
N LYS A 165 -37.39 11.51 -2.64
CA LYS A 165 -36.53 10.36 -2.97
C LYS A 165 -37.01 9.80 -4.31
N MET A 166 -36.19 9.95 -5.36
CA MET A 166 -36.45 9.31 -6.65
C MET A 166 -36.41 7.78 -6.48
N THR A 167 -37.28 7.07 -7.18
CA THR A 167 -37.30 5.61 -7.21
C THR A 167 -36.15 5.08 -8.07
N LYS A 168 -35.62 3.88 -7.78
CA LYS A 168 -34.53 3.24 -8.55
C LYS A 168 -34.77 3.28 -10.08
N GLU A 169 -36.01 3.01 -10.49
CA GLU A 169 -36.41 2.97 -11.89
C GLU A 169 -36.38 4.35 -12.58
N GLU A 170 -36.79 5.41 -11.88
CA GLU A 170 -36.71 6.78 -12.40
C GLU A 170 -35.26 7.20 -12.59
N ILE A 171 -34.39 6.78 -11.68
CA ILE A 171 -33.00 7.15 -11.77
C ILE A 171 -32.28 6.33 -12.86
N ARG A 172 -32.63 5.06 -13.06
CA ARG A 172 -32.17 4.26 -14.21
C ARG A 172 -32.53 4.94 -15.53
N LYS A 173 -33.79 5.34 -15.72
CA LYS A 173 -34.25 6.06 -16.94
C LYS A 173 -33.49 7.37 -17.15
N ARG A 174 -33.24 8.12 -16.08
CA ARG A 174 -32.46 9.37 -16.16
C ARG A 174 -31.02 9.07 -16.55
N MET A 175 -30.42 8.01 -16.01
CA MET A 175 -29.10 7.56 -16.43
C MET A 175 -29.08 7.21 -17.90
N GLU A 176 -29.96 6.34 -18.38
CA GLU A 176 -29.97 5.96 -19.79
C GLU A 176 -30.09 7.19 -20.71
N LYS A 177 -30.86 8.20 -20.30
CA LYS A 177 -30.97 9.47 -21.04
C LYS A 177 -29.65 10.26 -21.03
N VAL A 178 -28.98 10.36 -19.88
CA VAL A 178 -27.67 11.03 -19.75
C VAL A 178 -26.61 10.27 -20.56
N LEU A 179 -26.58 8.94 -20.46
CA LEU A 179 -25.66 8.07 -21.19
C LEU A 179 -25.80 8.26 -22.70
N LYS A 180 -27.05 8.28 -23.21
CA LYS A 180 -27.36 8.52 -24.63
C LYS A 180 -27.02 9.95 -25.07
N SER A 181 -27.12 10.94 -24.18
CA SER A 181 -26.85 12.33 -24.50
C SER A 181 -25.36 12.68 -24.58
N GLY A 182 -24.49 11.86 -23.99
CA GLY A 182 -23.05 12.09 -23.93
C GLY A 182 -22.61 13.26 -23.04
N LYS A 183 -23.53 13.95 -22.37
CA LYS A 183 -23.24 15.10 -21.50
C LYS A 183 -23.11 14.63 -20.05
N TYR A 184 -21.87 14.46 -19.58
CA TYR A 184 -21.55 14.13 -18.19
C TYR A 184 -20.83 15.31 -17.56
N LYS A 185 -21.33 15.80 -16.43
CA LYS A 185 -20.59 16.79 -15.65
C LYS A 185 -20.77 16.49 -14.17
N MET A 186 -19.70 16.04 -13.54
CA MET A 186 -19.64 15.97 -12.09
C MET A 186 -19.56 17.39 -11.53
N LYS A 187 -20.25 17.63 -10.41
CA LYS A 187 -20.15 18.90 -9.66
C LYS A 187 -19.30 18.75 -8.39
N VAL A 188 -19.23 17.54 -7.86
CA VAL A 188 -18.54 17.22 -6.62
C VAL A 188 -17.61 16.05 -6.86
N GLY A 189 -16.34 16.22 -6.53
CA GLY A 189 -15.36 15.15 -6.43
C GLY A 189 -15.37 14.52 -5.03
N ARG A 190 -15.04 13.23 -4.95
CA ARG A 190 -15.12 12.46 -3.71
C ARG A 190 -13.77 12.40 -3.01
N LEU A 191 -13.78 12.58 -1.70
CA LEU A 191 -12.67 12.25 -0.81
C LEU A 191 -13.01 10.99 -0.03
N ILE A 192 -12.13 9.99 -0.08
CA ILE A 192 -12.31 8.68 0.54
C ILE A 192 -11.13 8.48 1.50
N PHE A 193 -11.39 8.55 2.81
CA PHE A 193 -10.35 8.39 3.82
C PHE A 193 -10.16 6.92 4.17
N TRP A 194 -8.92 6.47 4.03
CA TRP A 194 -8.46 5.17 4.49
C TRP A 194 -7.64 5.40 5.76
N ASP A 195 -8.24 5.16 6.93
CA ASP A 195 -7.55 5.22 8.22
C ASP A 195 -6.89 3.88 8.52
N PHE A 196 -5.57 3.83 8.37
CA PHE A 196 -4.79 2.60 8.58
C PHE A 196 -4.43 2.42 10.06
N GLY A 197 -4.59 1.20 10.58
CA GLY A 197 -4.13 0.82 11.91
C GLY A 197 -2.63 1.04 12.06
N GLY A 198 -2.17 1.64 13.15
CA GLY A 198 -0.75 1.93 13.35
C GLY A 198 0.04 0.79 14.02
N GLN A 199 -0.61 -0.34 14.29
CA GLN A 199 -0.02 -1.50 14.95
C GLN A 199 0.88 -2.24 13.95
N TYR A 200 2.06 -2.63 14.43
CA TYR A 200 3.12 -3.22 13.60
C TYR A 200 2.66 -4.42 12.75
N VAL A 201 1.79 -5.27 13.31
CA VAL A 201 1.27 -6.47 12.65
C VAL A 201 0.62 -6.16 11.29
N TYR A 202 -0.05 -5.02 11.14
CA TYR A 202 -0.75 -4.68 9.91
C TYR A 202 0.17 -4.16 8.79
N TYR A 203 1.41 -3.76 9.11
CA TYR A 203 2.35 -3.22 8.12
C TYR A 203 2.73 -4.24 7.04
N THR A 204 2.49 -5.52 7.28
CA THR A 204 2.67 -6.61 6.32
C THR A 204 1.48 -6.84 5.39
N THR A 205 0.34 -6.18 5.62
CA THR A 205 -0.89 -6.31 4.81
C THR A 205 -1.33 -4.99 4.17
N HIS A 206 -0.86 -3.85 4.69
CA HIS A 206 -1.24 -2.54 4.17
C HIS A 206 -0.90 -2.33 2.68
N GLN A 207 0.20 -2.92 2.22
CA GLN A 207 0.63 -2.82 0.83
C GLN A 207 -0.42 -3.34 -0.16
N THR A 208 -1.29 -4.27 0.26
CA THR A 208 -2.40 -4.77 -0.58
C THR A 208 -3.39 -3.68 -0.97
N PHE A 209 -3.46 -2.60 -0.19
CA PHE A 209 -4.41 -1.49 -0.39
C PHE A 209 -3.75 -0.22 -0.89
N MET A 210 -2.42 -0.12 -0.83
CA MET A 210 -1.67 1.03 -1.29
C MET A 210 -1.73 1.16 -2.81
N THR A 211 -1.87 2.38 -3.31
CA THR A 211 -1.90 2.66 -4.75
C THR A 211 -1.29 4.02 -5.04
N PHE A 212 -0.60 4.13 -6.18
CA PHE A 212 -0.05 5.40 -6.67
C PHE A 212 -1.13 6.45 -6.97
N ARG A 213 -2.41 6.05 -7.05
CA ARG A 213 -3.56 6.93 -7.27
C ARG A 213 -4.03 7.68 -6.01
N ALA A 214 -3.39 7.45 -4.87
CA ALA A 214 -3.79 8.02 -3.59
C ALA A 214 -2.95 9.24 -3.20
N LEU A 215 -3.56 10.13 -2.44
CA LEU A 215 -2.87 11.13 -1.63
C LEU A 215 -2.48 10.50 -0.28
N PHE A 216 -1.21 10.65 0.12
CA PHE A 216 -0.71 10.09 1.37
C PHE A 216 -0.61 11.16 2.46
N LEU A 217 -1.29 10.91 3.58
CA LEU A 217 -1.19 11.70 4.81
C LEU A 217 -0.43 10.88 5.84
N VAL A 218 0.86 11.19 6.04
CA VAL A 218 1.69 10.49 7.04
C VAL A 218 1.66 11.29 8.34
N VAL A 219 0.96 10.75 9.33
CA VAL A 219 0.67 11.41 10.61
C VAL A 219 1.68 10.96 11.67
N PHE A 220 2.15 11.91 12.48
CA PHE A 220 3.12 11.65 13.54
C PHE A 220 2.88 12.55 14.77
N ASP A 221 3.45 12.19 15.91
CA ASP A 221 3.35 12.96 17.16
C ASP A 221 4.35 14.13 17.12
N GLY A 222 3.84 15.34 16.90
CA GLY A 222 4.65 16.56 16.84
C GLY A 222 5.13 17.03 18.20
N SER A 223 4.59 16.50 19.30
CA SER A 223 5.07 16.83 20.64
C SER A 223 6.40 16.17 21.00
N LYS A 224 6.81 15.15 20.25
CA LYS A 224 8.01 14.32 20.51
C LYS A 224 9.14 14.57 19.53
N LYS A 225 10.40 14.55 19.98
CA LYS A 225 11.55 14.67 19.08
C LYS A 225 11.63 13.49 18.13
N LEU A 226 12.14 13.67 16.91
CA LEU A 226 12.20 12.57 15.94
C LEU A 226 13.12 11.41 16.36
N ASN A 227 14.06 11.66 17.26
CA ASN A 227 14.98 10.66 17.83
C ASN A 227 14.55 10.15 19.22
N GLU A 228 13.38 10.56 19.72
CA GLU A 228 12.87 10.08 21.00
C GLU A 228 12.44 8.61 20.88
N GLU A 229 12.86 7.78 21.82
CA GLU A 229 12.46 6.36 21.85
C GLU A 229 10.96 6.22 22.11
N VAL A 230 10.30 5.36 21.35
CA VAL A 230 8.91 5.00 21.59
C VAL A 230 8.85 3.65 22.33
N PRO A 231 8.54 3.64 23.64
CA PRO A 231 8.50 2.41 24.42
C PRO A 231 7.36 1.49 23.98
N ASP A 232 7.50 0.21 24.33
CA ASP A 232 6.45 -0.82 24.19
C ASP A 232 5.96 -1.07 22.75
N VAL A 233 6.78 -0.75 21.74
CA VAL A 233 6.50 -1.06 20.33
C VAL A 233 7.44 -2.15 19.83
N LEU A 234 6.89 -3.12 19.11
CA LEU A 234 7.68 -4.12 18.39
C LEU A 234 8.60 -3.41 17.40
N CYS A 235 9.92 -3.66 17.50
CA CYS A 235 10.85 -3.16 16.49
C CYS A 235 10.55 -3.80 15.13
N PHE A 236 10.88 -3.06 14.08
CA PHE A 236 10.87 -3.59 12.72
C PHE A 236 11.81 -4.80 12.59
N PRO A 237 11.55 -5.72 11.65
CA PRO A 237 12.43 -6.86 11.40
C PRO A 237 13.87 -6.38 11.16
N GLY A 238 14.83 -6.99 11.85
CA GLY A 238 16.24 -6.62 11.73
C GLY A 238 16.65 -5.31 12.39
N GLN A 239 15.79 -4.70 13.21
CA GLN A 239 16.16 -3.57 14.04
C GLN A 239 16.34 -3.98 15.50
N HIS A 240 17.47 -3.55 16.08
CA HIS A 240 17.85 -3.87 17.44
C HIS A 240 17.59 -2.75 18.45
N MET A 241 17.33 -1.54 17.97
CA MET A 241 17.04 -0.37 18.79
C MET A 241 15.54 -0.12 18.89
N THR A 242 15.11 0.49 20.01
CA THR A 242 13.75 0.99 20.18
C THR A 242 13.40 1.94 19.03
N PRO A 243 12.25 1.77 18.36
CA PRO A 243 11.89 2.62 17.23
C PRO A 243 11.65 4.06 17.71
N THR A 244 11.97 5.03 16.86
CA THR A 244 11.73 6.46 17.07
C THR A 244 10.72 6.98 16.03
N PRO A 245 10.14 8.17 16.19
CA PRO A 245 9.30 8.77 15.16
C PRO A 245 9.99 8.84 13.79
N ALA A 246 11.29 9.13 13.74
CA ALA A 246 12.08 9.11 12.49
C ALA A 246 12.02 7.75 11.77
N VAL A 247 12.13 6.64 12.52
CA VAL A 247 12.05 5.29 11.95
C VAL A 247 10.68 5.04 11.32
N PHE A 248 9.60 5.49 11.96
CA PHE A 248 8.25 5.36 11.39
C PHE A 248 8.07 6.23 10.14
N LEU A 249 8.57 7.46 10.13
CA LEU A 249 8.52 8.33 8.95
C LEU A 249 9.27 7.69 7.78
N LEU A 250 10.50 7.22 8.00
CA LEU A 250 11.29 6.48 7.01
C LEU A 250 10.55 5.24 6.52
N HIS A 251 9.96 4.46 7.42
CA HIS A 251 9.18 3.27 7.06
C HIS A 251 8.02 3.60 6.11
N TRP A 252 7.21 4.61 6.42
CA TRP A 252 6.05 4.96 5.58
C TRP A 252 6.48 5.51 4.23
N VAL A 253 7.48 6.40 4.19
CA VAL A 253 8.03 6.92 2.94
C VAL A 253 8.60 5.77 2.09
N ASN A 254 9.40 4.87 2.68
CA ASN A 254 9.95 3.71 1.96
C ASN A 254 8.87 2.75 1.48
N SER A 255 7.81 2.54 2.26
CA SER A 255 6.69 1.69 1.85
C SER A 255 5.93 2.29 0.67
N ILE A 256 5.65 3.59 0.69
CA ILE A 256 5.01 4.30 -0.42
C ILE A 256 5.89 4.22 -1.67
N LEU A 257 7.19 4.49 -1.55
CA LEU A 257 8.13 4.37 -2.67
C LEU A 257 8.24 2.95 -3.21
N THR A 258 8.13 1.93 -2.34
CA THR A 258 8.24 0.53 -2.75
C THR A 258 6.99 0.03 -3.46
N TYR A 259 5.80 0.43 -3.00
CA TYR A 259 4.52 -0.11 -3.45
C TYR A 259 3.76 0.80 -4.41
N CYS A 260 4.15 2.07 -4.52
CA CYS A 260 3.45 3.08 -5.33
C CYS A 260 4.42 3.75 -6.32
N LYS A 261 5.23 2.96 -7.03
CA LYS A 261 6.21 3.52 -7.98
C LYS A 261 5.57 4.25 -9.16
N VAL A 262 6.37 5.18 -9.71
CA VAL A 262 6.04 6.12 -10.78
C VAL A 262 5.43 5.41 -11.99
N VAL A 263 4.20 5.77 -12.34
CA VAL A 263 3.57 5.37 -13.62
C VAL A 263 3.08 6.62 -14.31
N TYR A 264 3.73 7.03 -15.42
CA TYR A 264 3.33 8.02 -16.45
C TYR A 264 2.72 9.39 -16.03
N ALA A 265 2.32 9.56 -14.79
CA ALA A 265 1.38 10.54 -14.28
C ALA A 265 2.06 11.40 -13.20
N GLY A 266 3.00 10.85 -12.43
CA GLY A 266 3.80 11.60 -11.47
C GLY A 266 4.33 10.75 -10.34
N ILE A 267 4.90 11.41 -9.34
CA ILE A 267 5.35 10.82 -8.08
C ILE A 267 4.23 10.92 -7.02
N PRO A 268 4.00 9.90 -6.18
CA PRO A 268 3.08 10.04 -5.05
C PRO A 268 3.47 11.23 -4.17
N LYS A 269 2.51 12.09 -3.84
CA LYS A 269 2.73 13.20 -2.91
C LYS A 269 2.44 12.75 -1.49
N ILE A 270 3.35 13.12 -0.59
CA ILE A 270 3.33 12.74 0.82
C ILE A 270 3.26 14.02 1.64
N LEU A 271 2.13 14.23 2.32
CA LEU A 271 1.95 15.32 3.26
C LEU A 271 2.18 14.79 4.68
N PHE A 272 3.17 15.37 5.37
CA PHE A 272 3.38 15.11 6.80
C PHE A 272 2.44 15.97 7.64
N VAL A 273 1.72 15.32 8.55
CA VAL A 273 0.79 15.98 9.47
C VAL A 273 1.24 15.71 10.91
N ALA A 274 1.79 16.72 11.55
CA ALA A 274 2.12 16.67 12.96
C ALA A 274 0.84 16.80 13.80
N THR A 275 0.72 16.02 14.88
CA THR A 275 -0.42 16.05 15.80
C THR A 275 0.05 16.29 17.24
N HIS A 276 -0.90 16.35 18.18
CA HIS A 276 -0.65 16.60 19.59
C HIS A 276 -0.14 18.01 19.88
N LYS A 277 -0.59 19.01 19.09
CA LYS A 277 -0.32 20.41 19.38
C LYS A 277 -0.79 20.82 20.78
N ASP A 278 -1.86 20.21 21.28
CA ASP A 278 -2.40 20.40 22.64
C ASP A 278 -1.41 20.08 23.78
N LYS A 279 -0.34 19.32 23.49
CA LYS A 279 0.71 19.02 24.47
C LYS A 279 1.83 20.05 24.52
N ILE A 280 1.80 21.05 23.63
CA ILE A 280 2.80 22.11 23.55
C ILE A 280 2.19 23.40 24.12
N PRO A 281 2.89 24.14 25.00
CA PRO A 281 2.46 25.47 25.42
C PRO A 281 2.21 26.36 24.21
N VAL A 282 1.15 27.17 24.25
CA VAL A 282 0.67 27.95 23.09
C VAL A 282 1.77 28.87 22.54
N GLU A 283 2.58 29.44 23.44
CA GLU A 283 3.73 30.30 23.14
C GLU A 283 4.89 29.57 22.43
N ASP A 284 4.99 28.25 22.56
CA ASP A 284 6.08 27.43 22.04
C ASP A 284 5.72 26.69 20.74
N VAL A 285 4.44 26.69 20.32
CA VAL A 285 3.94 25.94 19.15
C VAL A 285 4.75 26.25 17.90
N GLU A 286 4.98 27.54 17.60
CA GLU A 286 5.70 27.99 16.41
C GLU A 286 7.17 27.56 16.43
N THR A 287 7.84 27.75 17.57
CA THR A 287 9.23 27.31 17.77
C THR A 287 9.34 25.79 17.60
N ARG A 288 8.37 25.05 18.16
CA ARG A 288 8.31 23.60 18.05
C ARG A 288 8.08 23.15 16.61
N ARG A 289 7.17 23.79 15.87
CA ARG A 289 6.89 23.51 14.45
C ARG A 289 8.16 23.70 13.61
N ALA A 290 8.83 24.84 13.76
CA ALA A 290 10.05 25.15 13.02
C ALA A 290 11.17 24.13 13.28
N LEU A 291 11.38 23.76 14.55
CA LEU A 291 12.36 22.73 14.91
C LEU A 291 11.98 21.37 14.31
N LEU A 292 10.73 20.96 14.46
CA LEU A 292 10.22 19.67 13.98
C LEU A 292 10.42 19.50 12.47
N TYR A 293 10.02 20.50 11.69
CA TYR A 293 10.15 20.42 10.22
C TYR A 293 11.61 20.60 9.75
N SER A 294 12.47 21.29 10.51
CA SER A 294 13.92 21.25 10.28
C SER A 294 14.51 19.86 10.51
N GLU A 295 14.06 19.13 11.53
CA GLU A 295 14.49 17.74 11.78
C GLU A 295 14.00 16.80 10.66
N VAL A 296 12.78 17.01 10.15
CA VAL A 296 12.24 16.26 9.00
C VAL A 296 13.04 16.54 7.73
N GLU A 297 13.33 17.81 7.43
CA GLU A 297 14.15 18.19 6.28
C GLU A 297 15.53 17.53 6.34
N GLU A 298 16.16 17.55 7.52
CA GLU A 298 17.44 16.86 7.75
C GLU A 298 17.34 15.35 7.49
N LEU A 299 16.32 14.70 8.06
CA LEU A 299 16.11 13.26 7.96
C LEU A 299 15.99 12.79 6.50
N PHE A 300 15.40 13.63 5.63
CA PHE A 300 15.14 13.28 4.24
C PHE A 300 16.05 14.00 3.24
N ARG A 301 17.04 14.81 3.67
CA ARG A 301 17.90 15.61 2.78
C ARG A 301 18.48 14.81 1.61
N ASP A 302 19.08 13.66 1.92
CA ASP A 302 19.74 12.79 0.94
C ASP A 302 18.90 11.54 0.61
N HIS A 303 17.62 11.53 1.00
CA HIS A 303 16.73 10.40 0.83
C HIS A 303 16.03 10.42 -0.53
N GLU A 304 15.89 9.27 -1.21
CA GLU A 304 15.25 9.19 -2.53
C GLU A 304 13.79 9.71 -2.54
N GLY A 305 13.13 9.58 -1.39
CA GLY A 305 11.77 10.10 -1.16
C GLY A 305 11.65 11.62 -1.03
N ARG A 306 12.74 12.39 -0.97
CA ARG A 306 12.70 13.83 -0.67
C ARG A 306 11.79 14.63 -1.60
N ASN A 307 11.77 14.28 -2.89
CA ASN A 307 10.96 14.95 -3.91
C ASN A 307 9.46 14.66 -3.81
N HIS A 308 9.10 13.62 -3.07
CA HIS A 308 7.71 13.22 -2.83
C HIS A 308 7.08 14.02 -1.68
N LEU A 309 7.90 14.61 -0.82
CA LEU A 309 7.46 15.28 0.41
C LEU A 309 6.95 16.70 0.13
N VAL A 310 5.80 17.02 0.70
CA VAL A 310 5.21 18.36 0.73
C VAL A 310 5.59 19.02 2.06
N LEU A 311 6.71 19.75 2.07
CA LEU A 311 7.32 20.30 3.29
C LEU A 311 7.05 21.80 3.51
N ASP A 312 6.50 22.49 2.52
CA ASP A 312 6.13 23.91 2.60
C ASP A 312 4.88 24.15 3.47
N LYS A 313 3.98 23.16 3.60
CA LYS A 313 2.72 23.29 4.34
C LYS A 313 2.85 23.23 5.87
N GLN A 314 3.85 22.49 6.38
CA GLN A 314 4.19 22.37 7.82
C GLN A 314 3.02 22.20 8.81
N ILE A 315 2.02 21.38 8.48
CA ILE A 315 0.78 21.22 9.26
C ILE A 315 1.02 20.67 10.67
N PHE A 316 0.58 21.37 11.73
CA PHE A 316 0.67 20.91 13.12
C PHE A 316 -0.65 21.04 13.92
N VAL A 317 -1.47 20.00 13.93
CA VAL A 317 -2.84 20.07 14.46
C VAL A 317 -2.99 19.58 15.91
N ASN A 318 -3.96 20.16 16.61
CA ASN A 318 -4.64 19.55 17.75
C ASN A 318 -5.77 18.67 17.20
N ALA A 319 -5.47 17.38 17.00
CA ALA A 319 -6.44 16.41 16.49
C ALA A 319 -7.56 16.03 17.50
N THR A 320 -7.77 16.81 18.56
CA THR A 320 -8.88 16.66 19.51
C THR A 320 -9.83 17.85 19.51
N ASP A 321 -9.46 18.96 18.89
CA ASP A 321 -10.24 20.20 18.86
C ASP A 321 -10.68 20.52 17.43
N LYS A 322 -12.00 20.52 17.20
CA LYS A 322 -12.60 20.88 15.91
C LYS A 322 -12.49 22.38 15.59
N ALA A 323 -12.21 23.22 16.58
CA ALA A 323 -12.06 24.66 16.40
C ALA A 323 -10.60 25.06 16.08
N ASP A 324 -9.69 24.09 16.05
CA ASP A 324 -8.31 24.34 15.65
C ASP A 324 -8.25 24.80 14.18
N GLN A 325 -7.70 26.00 13.97
CA GLN A 325 -7.60 26.62 12.65
C GLN A 325 -6.73 25.81 11.67
N GLU A 326 -5.71 25.07 12.16
CA GLU A 326 -4.84 24.25 11.30
C GLU A 326 -5.58 23.04 10.69
N ILE A 327 -6.80 22.72 11.15
CA ILE A 327 -7.66 21.74 10.47
C ILE A 327 -8.15 22.31 9.13
N GLU A 328 -8.42 23.61 9.04
CA GLU A 328 -8.80 24.24 7.77
C GLU A 328 -7.58 24.37 6.83
N ASP A 329 -6.40 24.69 7.36
CA ASP A 329 -5.14 24.71 6.58
C ASP A 329 -4.85 23.31 5.99
N LEU A 330 -5.11 22.24 6.77
CA LEU A 330 -5.00 20.88 6.28
C LEU A 330 -6.02 20.56 5.18
N LYS A 331 -7.28 21.01 5.30
CA LYS A 331 -8.29 20.84 4.25
C LYS A 331 -7.89 21.57 2.97
N GLU A 332 -7.34 22.78 3.08
CA GLU A 332 -6.82 23.53 1.94
C GLU A 332 -5.67 22.79 1.27
N ALA A 333 -4.69 22.31 2.04
CA ALA A 333 -3.56 21.53 1.52
C ALA A 333 -4.04 20.23 0.82
N ILE A 334 -4.98 19.49 1.42
CA ILE A 334 -5.57 18.29 0.79
C ILE A 334 -6.29 18.67 -0.50
N THR A 335 -7.04 19.78 -0.51
CA THR A 335 -7.78 20.26 -1.68
C THR A 335 -6.84 20.59 -2.82
N GLU A 336 -5.82 21.40 -2.58
CA GLU A 336 -4.79 21.77 -3.56
C GLU A 336 -4.09 20.53 -4.13
N LEU A 337 -3.56 19.66 -3.26
CA LEU A 337 -2.87 18.44 -3.68
C LEU A 337 -3.78 17.48 -4.45
N THR A 338 -5.08 17.46 -4.15
CA THR A 338 -6.07 16.65 -4.88
C THR A 338 -6.29 17.19 -6.28
N PHE A 339 -6.48 18.51 -6.44
CA PHE A 339 -6.69 19.13 -7.74
C PHE A 339 -5.45 19.08 -8.64
N ASP A 340 -4.27 19.06 -8.05
CA ASP A 340 -2.99 18.89 -8.76
C ASP A 340 -2.64 17.42 -8.99
N HIS A 341 -3.43 16.48 -8.42
CA HIS A 341 -3.14 15.07 -8.56
C HIS A 341 -3.37 14.60 -10.01
N PRO A 342 -2.41 13.88 -10.62
CA PRO A 342 -2.47 13.49 -12.03
C PRO A 342 -3.68 12.65 -12.44
N CYS A 343 -4.20 11.82 -11.53
CA CYS A 343 -5.39 10.99 -11.75
C CYS A 343 -6.72 11.72 -11.48
N TRP A 344 -6.69 12.97 -11.00
CA TRP A 344 -7.90 13.74 -10.75
C TRP A 344 -8.50 14.21 -12.08
N GLY A 345 -9.72 13.77 -12.38
CA GLY A 345 -10.35 14.02 -13.69
C GLY A 345 -9.93 13.05 -14.78
N GLU A 346 -9.33 11.90 -14.42
CA GLU A 346 -8.96 10.88 -15.41
C GLU A 346 -10.19 10.41 -16.21
N ARG A 347 -10.04 10.27 -17.54
CA ARG A 347 -11.13 9.91 -18.43
C ARG A 347 -11.49 8.43 -18.29
N MET A 348 -12.77 8.14 -18.09
CA MET A 348 -13.35 6.81 -17.97
C MET A 348 -14.31 6.53 -19.12
N PRO A 349 -14.34 5.32 -19.70
CA PRO A 349 -15.34 4.93 -20.70
C PRO A 349 -16.78 4.99 -20.21
N ASN A 350 -17.66 5.56 -21.03
CA ASN A 350 -19.10 5.56 -20.76
C ASN A 350 -19.70 4.14 -20.76
N ALA A 351 -19.08 3.23 -21.52
CA ALA A 351 -19.47 1.83 -21.63
C ALA A 351 -19.45 1.09 -20.29
N TRP A 352 -18.66 1.56 -19.32
CA TRP A 352 -18.51 0.92 -18.00
C TRP A 352 -19.63 1.28 -17.03
N VAL A 353 -20.23 2.46 -17.16
CA VAL A 353 -21.18 3.02 -16.18
C VAL A 353 -22.37 2.08 -15.90
N PRO A 354 -22.98 1.39 -16.89
CA PRO A 354 -24.08 0.49 -16.60
C PRO A 354 -23.68 -0.67 -15.69
N LEU A 355 -22.55 -1.32 -15.95
CA LEU A 355 -22.07 -2.43 -15.12
C LEU A 355 -21.63 -1.94 -13.72
N GLU A 356 -20.99 -0.77 -13.63
CA GLU A 356 -20.65 -0.14 -12.34
C GLU A 356 -21.90 0.06 -11.46
N LEU A 357 -23.04 0.44 -12.07
CA LEU A 357 -24.30 0.58 -11.33
C LEU A 357 -24.80 -0.75 -10.79
N GLU A 358 -24.90 -1.76 -11.64
CA GLU A 358 -25.42 -3.07 -11.22
C GLU A 358 -24.57 -3.64 -10.07
N ILE A 359 -23.25 -3.52 -10.16
CA ILE A 359 -22.33 -3.91 -9.07
C ILE A 359 -22.60 -3.09 -7.81
N ALA A 360 -22.72 -1.77 -7.92
CA ALA A 360 -22.98 -0.91 -6.75
C ALA A 360 -24.32 -1.21 -6.07
N GLU A 361 -25.36 -1.59 -6.83
CA GLU A 361 -26.64 -2.01 -6.26
C GLU A 361 -26.52 -3.30 -5.45
N LEU A 362 -25.72 -4.25 -5.91
CA LEU A 362 -25.44 -5.49 -5.20
C LEU A 362 -24.62 -5.26 -3.94
N VAL A 363 -23.60 -4.39 -4.00
CA VAL A 363 -22.84 -3.96 -2.83
C VAL A 363 -23.77 -3.32 -1.80
N ALA A 364 -24.66 -2.42 -2.22
CA ALA A 364 -25.65 -1.79 -1.34
C ALA A 364 -26.65 -2.80 -0.75
N ALA A 365 -26.94 -3.90 -1.44
CA ALA A 365 -27.73 -5.02 -0.95
C ALA A 365 -26.94 -5.98 -0.04
N GLY A 366 -25.65 -5.73 0.19
CA GLY A 366 -24.77 -6.52 1.06
C GLY A 366 -24.01 -7.65 0.38
N LYS A 367 -24.14 -7.84 -0.94
CA LYS A 367 -23.36 -8.84 -1.69
C LYS A 367 -21.88 -8.40 -1.73
N GLN A 368 -20.97 -9.33 -1.46
CA GLN A 368 -19.53 -9.04 -1.34
C GLN A 368 -18.68 -9.59 -2.48
N ILE A 369 -19.07 -10.73 -3.05
CA ILE A 369 -18.35 -11.48 -4.09
C ILE A 369 -19.31 -11.87 -5.20
N LEU A 370 -18.84 -11.84 -6.45
CA LEU A 370 -19.49 -12.42 -7.62
C LEU A 370 -18.59 -13.46 -8.28
N SER A 371 -19.16 -14.49 -8.88
CA SER A 371 -18.46 -15.29 -9.89
C SER A 371 -18.31 -14.48 -11.19
N LEU A 372 -17.38 -14.88 -12.06
CA LEU A 372 -17.22 -14.26 -13.37
C LEU A 372 -18.48 -14.45 -14.23
N GLU A 373 -19.15 -15.59 -14.12
CA GLU A 373 -20.45 -15.86 -14.75
C GLU A 373 -21.53 -14.88 -14.27
N GLU A 374 -21.63 -14.62 -12.95
CA GLU A 374 -22.55 -13.60 -12.43
C GLU A 374 -22.22 -12.21 -13.00
N VAL A 375 -20.94 -11.86 -13.17
CA VAL A 375 -20.54 -10.57 -13.77
C VAL A 375 -20.93 -10.50 -15.25
N GLU A 376 -20.75 -11.58 -16.02
CA GLU A 376 -21.17 -11.68 -17.42
C GLU A 376 -22.68 -11.51 -17.56
N GLU A 377 -23.47 -12.14 -16.68
CA GLU A 377 -24.93 -11.97 -16.64
C GLU A 377 -25.31 -10.51 -16.37
N LEU A 378 -24.70 -9.87 -15.36
CA LEU A 378 -24.95 -8.45 -15.03
C LEU A 378 -24.64 -7.52 -16.20
N ASN A 379 -23.56 -7.80 -16.94
CA ASN A 379 -23.15 -7.03 -18.11
C ASN A 379 -24.21 -7.05 -19.23
N THR A 380 -25.12 -8.03 -19.25
CA THR A 380 -26.23 -8.09 -20.23
C THR A 380 -27.51 -7.39 -19.78
N ILE A 381 -27.64 -7.00 -18.51
CA ILE A 381 -28.87 -6.41 -17.95
C ILE A 381 -29.15 -5.03 -18.56
N SER A 382 -28.11 -4.22 -18.75
CA SER A 382 -28.25 -2.92 -19.42
C SER A 382 -28.12 -3.07 -20.93
N LYS A 383 -29.20 -2.75 -21.66
CA LYS A 383 -29.17 -2.70 -23.13
C LYS A 383 -28.48 -1.45 -23.68
N VAL A 384 -27.95 -0.57 -22.83
CA VAL A 384 -27.27 0.67 -23.25
C VAL A 384 -25.87 0.39 -23.75
N SER A 385 -25.13 -0.49 -23.07
CA SER A 385 -23.79 -0.92 -23.44
C SER A 385 -23.54 -2.29 -22.84
N VAL A 386 -23.08 -3.23 -23.67
CA VAL A 386 -22.68 -4.58 -23.27
C VAL A 386 -21.23 -4.74 -23.67
N LEU A 387 -20.37 -5.06 -22.71
CA LEU A 387 -18.95 -5.29 -22.96
C LEU A 387 -18.75 -6.68 -23.54
N ASP A 388 -17.91 -6.83 -24.56
CA ASP A 388 -17.41 -8.15 -24.93
C ASP A 388 -16.41 -8.68 -23.87
N LEU A 389 -15.98 -9.93 -23.99
CA LEU A 389 -15.13 -10.57 -22.99
C LEU A 389 -13.80 -9.82 -22.75
N GLU A 390 -13.16 -9.33 -23.83
CA GLU A 390 -11.91 -8.57 -23.73
C GLU A 390 -12.13 -7.23 -23.03
N GLN A 391 -13.21 -6.52 -23.38
CA GLN A 391 -13.62 -5.27 -22.74
C GLN A 391 -14.03 -5.46 -21.28
N LEU A 392 -14.63 -6.60 -20.93
CA LEU A 392 -15.01 -6.94 -19.56
C LEU A 392 -13.77 -7.19 -18.70
N HIS A 393 -12.77 -7.92 -19.21
CA HIS A 393 -11.50 -8.08 -18.51
C HIS A 393 -10.79 -6.73 -18.33
N GLU A 394 -10.76 -5.88 -19.35
CA GLU A 394 -10.22 -4.51 -19.24
C GLU A 394 -10.95 -3.71 -18.15
N PHE A 395 -12.28 -3.80 -18.08
CA PHE A 395 -13.07 -3.20 -17.01
C PHE A 395 -12.64 -3.71 -15.63
N LEU A 396 -12.55 -5.03 -15.44
CA LEU A 396 -12.19 -5.62 -14.15
C LEU A 396 -10.78 -5.21 -13.69
N HIS A 397 -9.80 -5.28 -14.60
CA HIS A 397 -8.43 -4.83 -14.35
C HIS A 397 -8.38 -3.34 -13.98
N PHE A 398 -9.13 -2.50 -14.68
CA PHE A 398 -9.16 -1.08 -14.39
C PHE A 398 -9.85 -0.76 -13.06
N GLN A 399 -10.99 -1.39 -12.76
CA GLN A 399 -11.68 -1.22 -11.48
C GLN A 399 -10.85 -1.75 -10.30
N HIS A 400 -10.07 -2.82 -10.52
CA HIS A 400 -9.10 -3.30 -9.54
C HIS A 400 -7.98 -2.28 -9.30
N SER A 401 -7.42 -1.66 -10.35
CA SER A 401 -6.40 -0.63 -10.18
C SER A 401 -6.94 0.66 -9.55
N LEU A 402 -8.25 0.95 -9.69
CA LEU A 402 -8.95 1.98 -8.91
C LEU A 402 -9.23 1.56 -7.47
N GLY A 403 -8.99 0.29 -7.13
CA GLY A 403 -9.29 -0.38 -5.87
C GLY A 403 -10.78 -0.45 -5.54
N LYS A 404 -11.66 -0.30 -6.53
CA LYS A 404 -13.12 -0.37 -6.37
C LYS A 404 -13.61 -1.81 -6.25
N ILE A 405 -12.83 -2.75 -6.79
CA ILE A 405 -13.01 -4.19 -6.66
C ILE A 405 -11.65 -4.85 -6.41
N VAL A 406 -11.66 -6.14 -6.06
CA VAL A 406 -10.46 -7.00 -6.12
C VAL A 406 -10.70 -8.10 -7.13
N TYR A 407 -9.89 -8.08 -8.19
CA TYR A 407 -9.89 -9.08 -9.25
C TYR A 407 -8.43 -9.51 -9.49
N ILE A 408 -8.16 -10.80 -9.34
CA ILE A 408 -6.81 -11.37 -9.47
C ILE A 408 -6.83 -12.33 -10.65
N ASP A 409 -6.20 -11.92 -11.74
CA ASP A 409 -6.30 -12.57 -13.03
C ASP A 409 -5.33 -13.76 -13.19
N THR A 410 -5.45 -14.73 -12.27
CA THR A 410 -4.67 -15.98 -12.27
C THR A 410 -5.61 -17.17 -12.35
N GLU A 411 -5.14 -18.30 -12.88
CA GLU A 411 -5.97 -19.50 -13.12
C GLU A 411 -6.79 -19.95 -11.89
N GLN A 412 -6.26 -19.77 -10.68
CA GLN A 412 -6.89 -20.23 -9.43
C GLN A 412 -7.86 -19.20 -8.81
N LEU A 413 -7.88 -17.96 -9.32
CA LEU A 413 -8.57 -16.81 -8.70
C LEU A 413 -9.45 -16.03 -9.68
N ARG A 414 -9.28 -16.19 -11.00
CA ARG A 414 -9.99 -15.48 -12.07
C ARG A 414 -11.50 -15.65 -12.03
N ASP A 415 -11.98 -16.75 -11.47
CA ASP A 415 -13.41 -17.10 -11.48
C ASP A 415 -14.26 -16.26 -10.53
N TYR A 416 -13.65 -15.45 -9.66
CA TYR A 416 -14.37 -14.63 -8.68
C TYR A 416 -13.84 -13.20 -8.62
N VAL A 417 -14.76 -12.28 -8.33
CA VAL A 417 -14.51 -10.86 -8.13
C VAL A 417 -15.02 -10.45 -6.75
N ILE A 418 -14.16 -9.90 -5.91
CA ILE A 418 -14.60 -9.24 -4.67
C ILE A 418 -15.09 -7.84 -5.05
N ILE A 419 -16.40 -7.64 -5.07
CA ILE A 419 -17.03 -6.38 -5.48
C ILE A 419 -17.06 -5.33 -4.36
N ASN A 420 -16.87 -5.75 -3.11
CA ASN A 420 -16.67 -4.84 -1.98
C ASN A 420 -15.27 -5.03 -1.38
N PRO A 421 -14.32 -4.11 -1.63
CA PRO A 421 -12.95 -4.20 -1.12
C PRO A 421 -12.84 -4.29 0.40
N LEU A 422 -13.86 -3.88 1.16
CA LEU A 422 -13.88 -4.04 2.62
C LEU A 422 -13.83 -5.50 3.06
N LEU A 423 -14.34 -6.44 2.26
CA LEU A 423 -14.18 -7.86 2.55
C LEU A 423 -12.70 -8.25 2.61
N MET A 424 -11.84 -7.66 1.77
CA MET A 424 -10.40 -7.93 1.82
C MET A 424 -9.79 -7.45 3.14
N VAL A 425 -10.27 -6.33 3.69
CA VAL A 425 -9.84 -5.86 5.03
C VAL A 425 -10.27 -6.87 6.10
N GLU A 426 -11.48 -7.41 6.02
CA GLU A 426 -11.97 -8.46 6.92
C GLU A 426 -11.14 -9.75 6.83
N VAL A 427 -10.80 -10.17 5.60
CA VAL A 427 -9.92 -11.31 5.34
C VAL A 427 -8.57 -11.10 6.02
N MET A 428 -7.94 -9.95 5.80
CA MET A 428 -6.63 -9.65 6.40
C MET A 428 -6.69 -9.63 7.93
N ARG A 429 -7.62 -8.89 8.53
CA ARG A 429 -7.74 -8.77 9.99
C ARG A 429 -8.23 -10.06 10.67
N SER A 430 -8.73 -11.04 9.92
CA SER A 430 -9.05 -12.37 10.49
C SER A 430 -7.80 -13.17 10.90
N PHE A 431 -6.65 -12.93 10.26
CA PHE A 431 -5.37 -13.59 10.58
C PHE A 431 -4.35 -12.61 11.16
N VAL A 432 -4.17 -11.49 10.47
CA VAL A 432 -3.17 -10.47 10.76
C VAL A 432 -3.80 -9.43 11.66
N THR A 433 -3.78 -9.67 12.96
CA THR A 433 -4.45 -8.80 13.95
C THR A 433 -3.67 -8.67 15.25
N ASP A 434 -3.77 -7.49 15.85
CA ASP A 434 -3.07 -7.17 17.09
C ASP A 434 -3.73 -7.86 18.29
N LYS A 435 -2.93 -8.16 19.31
CA LYS A 435 -3.38 -8.82 20.55
C LYS A 435 -4.56 -8.12 21.21
N VAL A 436 -4.65 -6.79 21.09
CA VAL A 436 -5.78 -6.02 21.64
C VAL A 436 -7.14 -6.40 21.05
N PHE A 437 -7.16 -6.94 19.83
CA PHE A 437 -8.38 -7.35 19.13
C PHE A 437 -8.64 -8.86 19.19
N TRP A 438 -7.81 -9.63 19.89
CA TRP A 438 -8.02 -11.07 20.00
C TRP A 438 -9.38 -11.39 20.63
N PRO A 439 -10.09 -12.42 20.13
CA PRO A 439 -11.37 -12.81 20.71
C PRO A 439 -11.21 -13.19 22.18
N LYS A 440 -12.20 -12.86 23.01
CA LYS A 440 -12.17 -13.16 24.45
C LYS A 440 -12.28 -14.66 24.78
N LYS A 441 -12.77 -15.48 23.84
CA LYS A 441 -12.94 -16.92 24.03
C LYS A 441 -11.58 -17.61 24.11
N LYS A 442 -11.30 -18.31 25.22
CA LYS A 442 -10.01 -18.96 25.50
C LYS A 442 -9.50 -19.84 24.36
N SER A 443 -10.38 -20.64 23.73
CA SER A 443 -9.98 -21.50 22.61
C SER A 443 -9.47 -20.70 21.41
N MET A 444 -10.03 -19.52 21.14
CA MET A 444 -9.57 -18.65 20.07
C MET A 444 -8.26 -17.97 20.45
N GLN A 445 -8.14 -17.49 21.68
CA GLN A 445 -6.88 -16.91 22.18
C GLN A 445 -5.71 -17.89 22.05
N GLU A 446 -5.97 -19.18 22.27
CA GLU A 446 -4.95 -20.22 22.09
C GLU A 446 -4.51 -20.39 20.63
N ILE A 447 -5.45 -20.31 19.68
CA ILE A 447 -5.14 -20.33 18.24
C ILE A 447 -4.22 -19.15 17.88
N PHE A 448 -4.60 -17.93 18.26
CA PHE A 448 -3.82 -16.72 17.97
C PHE A 448 -2.47 -16.72 18.69
N ARG A 449 -2.41 -17.20 19.94
CA ARG A 449 -1.16 -17.35 20.69
C ARG A 449 -0.21 -18.33 20.00
N ARG A 450 -0.69 -19.52 19.64
CA ARG A 450 0.13 -20.51 18.91
C ARG A 450 0.62 -19.96 17.58
N MET A 451 -0.23 -19.24 16.84
CA MET A 451 0.15 -18.59 15.59
C MET A 451 1.18 -17.48 15.81
N SER A 452 1.07 -16.67 16.87
CA SER A 452 2.03 -15.63 17.23
C SER A 452 3.38 -16.19 17.66
N ASP A 453 3.38 -17.33 18.35
CA ASP A 453 4.58 -17.97 18.91
C ASP A 453 5.34 -18.82 17.87
N SER A 454 4.61 -19.50 16.97
CA SER A 454 5.19 -20.49 16.03
C SER A 454 4.99 -20.17 14.56
N GLY A 455 4.11 -19.21 14.24
CA GLY A 455 3.71 -18.93 12.86
C GLY A 455 2.85 -20.02 12.24
N ILE A 456 2.32 -21.00 12.99
CA ILE A 456 1.63 -22.17 12.42
C ILE A 456 0.12 -22.12 12.67
N ILE A 457 -0.65 -22.40 11.61
CA ILE A 457 -2.11 -22.57 11.65
C ILE A 457 -2.56 -23.79 10.84
N CYS A 458 -3.56 -24.52 11.32
CA CYS A 458 -4.19 -25.60 10.57
C CYS A 458 -5.52 -25.14 9.97
N ARG A 459 -5.98 -25.83 8.92
CA ARG A 459 -7.21 -25.48 8.20
C ARG A 459 -8.45 -25.40 9.11
N GLY A 460 -8.58 -26.30 10.07
CA GLY A 460 -9.70 -26.32 11.03
C GLY A 460 -9.75 -25.07 11.92
N ASP A 461 -8.60 -24.57 12.34
CA ASP A 461 -8.50 -23.36 13.15
C ASP A 461 -8.84 -22.11 12.32
N MET A 462 -8.43 -22.04 11.05
CA MET A 462 -8.83 -20.95 10.14
C MET A 462 -10.35 -20.89 9.97
N TYR A 463 -10.99 -22.05 9.74
CA TYR A 463 -12.45 -22.10 9.61
C TYR A 463 -13.15 -21.72 10.91
N SER A 464 -12.57 -22.06 12.06
CA SER A 464 -13.06 -21.64 13.38
C SER A 464 -12.95 -20.13 13.56
N ILE A 465 -11.89 -19.50 13.04
CA ILE A 465 -11.76 -18.03 13.00
C ILE A 465 -12.88 -17.43 12.14
N TRP A 466 -13.11 -17.97 10.94
CA TRP A 466 -14.11 -17.45 10.00
C TRP A 466 -15.57 -17.73 10.38
N ASP A 467 -15.83 -18.69 11.27
CA ASP A 467 -17.16 -18.94 11.84
C ASP A 467 -17.59 -17.87 12.87
N GLN A 468 -16.66 -17.02 13.29
CA GLN A 468 -17.00 -15.87 14.12
C GLN A 468 -17.92 -14.90 13.38
N LYS A 469 -18.78 -14.23 14.15
CA LYS A 469 -19.80 -13.30 13.63
C LYS A 469 -19.21 -12.26 12.67
N ASP A 470 -18.04 -11.73 12.99
CA ASP A 470 -17.39 -10.65 12.26
C ASP A 470 -16.79 -11.08 10.91
N PHE A 471 -16.70 -12.40 10.65
CA PHE A 471 -16.05 -12.97 9.46
C PHE A 471 -16.94 -13.95 8.69
N ARG A 472 -18.22 -14.08 9.09
CA ARG A 472 -19.13 -15.08 8.54
C ARG A 472 -19.36 -14.96 7.03
N ALA A 473 -19.18 -13.76 6.47
CA ALA A 473 -19.26 -13.50 5.03
C ALA A 473 -18.15 -14.22 4.21
N ILE A 474 -17.05 -14.62 4.86
CA ILE A 474 -15.91 -15.32 4.23
C ILE A 474 -16.21 -16.80 4.02
N LEU A 475 -16.93 -17.44 4.96
CA LEU A 475 -17.11 -18.90 4.98
C LEU A 475 -17.64 -19.52 3.68
N PRO A 476 -18.64 -18.94 2.97
CA PRO A 476 -19.11 -19.49 1.70
C PRO A 476 -18.02 -19.55 0.61
N TYR A 477 -17.02 -18.68 0.71
CA TYR A 477 -15.94 -18.51 -0.27
C TYR A 477 -14.57 -18.92 0.28
N LYS A 478 -14.54 -19.74 1.34
CA LYS A 478 -13.33 -20.07 2.10
C LYS A 478 -12.15 -20.59 1.28
N GLU A 479 -12.38 -21.36 0.21
CA GLU A 479 -11.30 -21.87 -0.65
C GLU A 479 -10.74 -20.78 -1.57
N PHE A 480 -11.62 -19.92 -2.12
CA PHE A 480 -11.21 -18.76 -2.88
C PHE A 480 -10.37 -17.80 -2.01
N ILE A 481 -10.85 -17.48 -0.81
CA ILE A 481 -10.13 -16.63 0.15
C ILE A 481 -8.82 -17.26 0.60
N PHE A 482 -8.79 -18.57 0.81
CA PHE A 482 -7.57 -19.30 1.11
C PHE A 482 -6.52 -19.16 -0.01
N ASN A 483 -6.93 -19.31 -1.26
CA ASN A 483 -6.04 -19.12 -2.42
C ASN A 483 -5.55 -17.67 -2.53
N ILE A 484 -6.37 -16.68 -2.17
CA ILE A 484 -5.93 -15.28 -2.08
C ILE A 484 -4.82 -15.12 -1.04
N LEU A 485 -4.97 -15.68 0.15
CA LEU A 485 -3.97 -15.57 1.21
C LEU A 485 -2.63 -16.22 0.83
N ILE A 486 -2.67 -17.31 0.07
CA ILE A 486 -1.47 -17.92 -0.54
C ILE A 486 -0.88 -17.00 -1.61
N HIS A 487 -1.71 -16.48 -2.51
CA HIS A 487 -1.26 -15.58 -3.59
C HIS A 487 -0.60 -14.30 -3.07
N LEU A 488 -1.07 -13.80 -1.92
CA LEU A 488 -0.51 -12.63 -1.24
C LEU A 488 0.65 -12.97 -0.30
N ASP A 489 1.09 -14.24 -0.25
CA ASP A 489 2.17 -14.76 0.60
C ASP A 489 1.97 -14.47 2.10
N ILE A 490 0.73 -14.22 2.52
CA ILE A 490 0.32 -14.15 3.93
C ILE A 490 0.33 -15.55 4.53
N LEU A 491 -0.10 -16.53 3.73
CA LEU A 491 -0.09 -17.95 4.06
C LEU A 491 0.94 -18.68 3.18
N ALA A 492 1.87 -19.40 3.79
CA ALA A 492 2.82 -20.25 3.10
C ALA A 492 2.45 -21.72 3.25
N GLU A 493 2.34 -22.40 2.12
CA GLU A 493 2.10 -23.84 2.03
C GLU A 493 3.42 -24.59 1.88
N GLN A 494 3.80 -25.36 2.90
CA GLN A 494 5.00 -26.17 2.82
C GLN A 494 4.80 -27.40 1.93
N ARG A 495 5.41 -27.39 0.74
CA ARG A 495 5.30 -28.47 -0.24
C ARG A 495 6.21 -29.63 0.16
N ARG A 496 5.61 -30.65 0.78
CA ARG A 496 6.31 -31.89 1.15
C ARG A 496 5.95 -33.00 0.18
N TYR A 497 6.91 -33.87 -0.08
CA TYR A 497 6.73 -35.05 -0.93
C TYR A 497 7.29 -36.26 -0.20
N ASP A 498 6.70 -37.43 -0.45
CA ASP A 498 7.24 -38.69 0.01
C ASP A 498 8.45 -39.06 -0.87
N ILE A 499 9.57 -39.44 -0.24
CA ILE A 499 10.84 -39.66 -0.93
C ILE A 499 10.78 -40.94 -1.79
N ALA A 500 10.03 -41.95 -1.36
CA ALA A 500 9.98 -43.25 -2.04
C ALA A 500 9.04 -43.23 -3.25
N THR A 501 7.92 -42.53 -3.12
CA THR A 501 6.84 -42.51 -4.12
C THR A 501 6.86 -41.25 -4.99
N GLY A 502 7.56 -40.19 -4.55
CA GLY A 502 7.53 -38.88 -5.20
C GLY A 502 6.19 -38.16 -5.10
N MET A 503 5.21 -38.74 -4.39
CA MET A 503 3.87 -38.16 -4.24
C MET A 503 3.88 -36.99 -3.26
N ARG A 504 3.08 -35.97 -3.56
CA ARG A 504 2.88 -34.84 -2.66
C ARG A 504 2.18 -35.32 -1.39
N LEU A 505 2.77 -35.00 -0.24
CA LEU A 505 2.17 -35.29 1.06
C LEU A 505 1.05 -34.28 1.34
N PRO A 506 0.00 -34.70 2.06
CA PRO A 506 -1.06 -33.78 2.49
C PRO A 506 -0.48 -32.64 3.33
N VAL A 507 -1.00 -31.43 3.11
CA VAL A 507 -0.67 -30.27 3.94
C VAL A 507 -1.75 -30.08 5.00
N GLU A 508 -1.36 -30.33 6.24
CA GLU A 508 -2.25 -30.17 7.42
C GLU A 508 -2.08 -28.80 8.08
N ASN A 509 -0.86 -28.25 8.01
CA ASN A 509 -0.45 -27.02 8.66
C ASN A 509 0.17 -26.07 7.65
N TYR A 510 -0.11 -24.79 7.85
CA TYR A 510 0.35 -23.67 7.04
C TYR A 510 1.14 -22.70 7.92
N PHE A 511 2.01 -21.92 7.29
CA PHE A 511 2.78 -20.89 7.96
C PHE A 511 2.21 -19.50 7.71
N VAL A 512 2.23 -18.63 8.71
CA VAL A 512 1.85 -17.22 8.68
C VAL A 512 3.03 -16.42 9.25
N PRO A 513 4.12 -16.23 8.49
CA PRO A 513 5.38 -15.71 9.03
C PRO A 513 5.25 -14.31 9.62
N CYS A 514 4.37 -13.51 9.03
CA CYS A 514 4.13 -12.14 9.45
C CYS A 514 3.45 -11.99 10.81
N MET A 515 2.89 -13.08 11.37
CA MET A 515 2.35 -13.12 12.72
C MET A 515 3.38 -13.48 13.79
N VAL A 516 4.58 -13.92 13.40
CA VAL A 516 5.62 -14.29 14.35
C VAL A 516 6.24 -13.04 14.95
N THR A 517 6.04 -12.86 16.26
CA THR A 517 6.52 -11.66 16.98
C THR A 517 7.84 -11.89 17.70
N GLU A 518 8.21 -13.15 17.95
CA GLU A 518 9.40 -13.47 18.73
C GLU A 518 10.68 -13.24 17.92
N ARG A 519 11.73 -12.72 18.57
CA ARG A 519 13.07 -12.62 17.98
C ARG A 519 13.85 -13.91 18.15
N ASN A 520 14.81 -14.14 17.25
CA ASN A 520 15.74 -15.25 17.38
C ASN A 520 16.62 -15.07 18.63
N THR A 521 16.35 -15.84 19.67
CA THR A 521 17.15 -15.91 20.91
C THR A 521 18.06 -17.13 20.94
N THR A 522 18.15 -17.89 19.85
CA THR A 522 18.98 -19.09 19.78
C THR A 522 20.45 -18.76 19.55
N SER A 523 21.33 -19.68 19.96
CA SER A 523 22.75 -19.57 19.65
C SER A 523 23.12 -19.99 18.22
N PHE A 524 22.14 -20.21 17.32
CA PHE A 524 22.39 -20.83 16.01
C PHE A 524 23.35 -19.98 15.18
N MET A 525 23.06 -18.69 15.01
CA MET A 525 23.91 -17.77 14.21
C MET A 525 25.34 -17.75 14.72
N VAL A 526 25.52 -17.56 16.02
CA VAL A 526 26.85 -17.44 16.64
C VAL A 526 27.65 -18.75 16.58
N LYS A 527 26.99 -19.91 16.60
CA LYS A 527 27.67 -21.22 16.65
C LYS A 527 27.87 -21.86 15.28
N GLU A 528 26.92 -21.71 14.38
CA GLU A 528 26.87 -22.45 13.12
C GLU A 528 27.25 -21.57 11.92
N CYS A 529 26.92 -20.28 11.92
CA CYS A 529 27.15 -19.36 10.80
C CYS A 529 28.53 -18.69 10.86
N LYS A 530 29.59 -19.45 11.12
CA LYS A 530 30.96 -18.95 11.17
C LYS A 530 31.67 -19.02 9.82
N PRO A 531 32.71 -18.21 9.55
CA PRO A 531 33.43 -18.23 8.26
C PRO A 531 33.97 -19.62 7.87
N GLU A 532 34.34 -20.46 8.84
CA GLU A 532 34.83 -21.82 8.59
C GLU A 532 33.74 -22.80 8.14
N ARG A 533 32.46 -22.42 8.26
CA ARG A 533 31.31 -23.30 8.02
C ARG A 533 30.25 -22.71 7.13
N ALA A 534 30.24 -21.39 6.93
CA ALA A 534 29.22 -20.69 6.17
C ALA A 534 29.80 -19.72 5.16
N ILE A 535 29.04 -19.50 4.09
CA ILE A 535 29.21 -18.40 3.14
C ILE A 535 27.98 -17.48 3.23
N CYS A 536 28.15 -16.19 2.97
CA CYS A 536 27.09 -15.19 3.12
C CYS A 536 27.03 -14.24 1.91
N LEU A 537 25.81 -13.92 1.49
CA LEU A 537 25.51 -12.77 0.63
C LEU A 537 24.43 -11.90 1.26
N ALA A 538 24.30 -10.66 0.81
CA ALA A 538 23.28 -9.72 1.25
C ALA A 538 22.55 -9.11 0.07
N PHE A 539 21.22 -9.04 0.18
CA PHE A 539 20.40 -8.12 -0.61
C PHE A 539 20.37 -6.78 0.13
N VAL A 540 20.98 -5.76 -0.46
CA VAL A 540 21.16 -4.45 0.16
C VAL A 540 20.19 -3.46 -0.45
N PHE A 541 19.33 -2.88 0.39
CA PHE A 541 18.36 -1.88 -0.01
C PHE A 541 18.92 -0.48 0.16
N LYS A 542 18.57 0.42 -0.76
CA LYS A 542 18.97 1.83 -0.65
C LYS A 542 18.35 2.53 0.56
N GLY A 543 17.09 2.24 0.86
CA GLY A 543 16.38 2.79 2.02
C GLY A 543 16.91 2.19 3.34
N THR A 544 16.93 3.01 4.38
CA THR A 544 17.42 2.62 5.73
C THR A 544 16.50 1.65 6.47
N VAL A 545 15.22 1.59 6.08
CA VAL A 545 14.20 0.70 6.65
C VAL A 545 13.54 -0.09 5.53
N ILE A 546 13.61 -1.41 5.59
CA ILE A 546 12.93 -2.30 4.66
C ILE A 546 11.46 -2.42 5.06
N PRO A 547 10.50 -2.14 4.15
CA PRO A 547 9.08 -2.38 4.40
C PRO A 547 8.81 -3.85 4.81
N PRO A 548 8.13 -4.14 5.95
CA PRO A 548 8.01 -5.49 6.50
C PRO A 548 7.39 -6.54 5.58
N ALA A 549 6.51 -6.16 4.65
CA ALA A 549 5.91 -7.13 3.75
C ALA A 549 6.97 -7.77 2.82
N LEU A 550 8.03 -7.06 2.45
CA LEU A 550 9.05 -7.59 1.55
C LEU A 550 9.81 -8.80 2.14
N PRO A 551 10.46 -8.71 3.32
CA PRO A 551 11.13 -9.86 3.92
C PRO A 551 10.15 -10.95 4.34
N ASN A 552 8.93 -10.61 4.79
CA ASN A 552 7.93 -11.64 5.14
C ASN A 552 7.53 -12.48 3.93
N ARG A 553 7.35 -11.87 2.75
CA ARG A 553 7.06 -12.62 1.53
C ARG A 553 8.22 -13.49 1.06
N LEU A 554 9.45 -13.00 1.20
CA LEU A 554 10.63 -13.83 0.94
C LEU A 554 10.67 -15.04 1.88
N ILE A 555 10.41 -14.83 3.17
CA ILE A 555 10.34 -15.91 4.17
C ILE A 555 9.22 -16.89 3.81
N SER A 556 8.03 -16.42 3.42
CA SER A 556 6.92 -17.26 2.94
C SER A 556 7.30 -18.10 1.71
N ALA A 557 8.00 -17.51 0.74
CA ALA A 557 8.50 -18.22 -0.43
C ALA A 557 9.50 -19.31 -0.01
N CYS A 558 10.45 -18.99 0.87
CA CYS A 558 11.40 -19.95 1.43
C CYS A 558 10.73 -21.12 2.17
N LEU A 559 9.68 -20.84 2.95
CA LEU A 559 8.89 -21.86 3.67
C LEU A 559 8.14 -22.80 2.73
N SER A 560 7.79 -22.31 1.55
CA SER A 560 7.13 -23.13 0.51
C SER A 560 8.10 -24.10 -0.15
N MET A 561 9.41 -23.80 -0.11
CA MET A 561 10.48 -24.57 -0.76
C MET A 561 11.20 -25.53 0.20
N TRP A 562 11.47 -25.10 1.43
CA TRP A 562 12.34 -25.84 2.36
C TRP A 562 11.71 -26.08 3.73
N ASN A 563 12.26 -27.07 4.44
CA ASN A 563 11.79 -27.40 5.78
C ASN A 563 12.43 -26.48 6.81
N VAL A 564 11.63 -25.97 7.75
CA VAL A 564 12.17 -25.18 8.88
C VAL A 564 13.07 -26.06 9.73
N LYS A 565 14.27 -25.54 10.01
CA LYS A 565 15.27 -26.21 10.81
C LYS A 565 14.81 -26.32 12.26
N GLN A 566 15.05 -27.48 12.85
CA GLN A 566 15.00 -27.67 14.29
C GLN A 566 16.42 -27.52 14.88
N TYR A 567 16.56 -26.69 15.91
CA TYR A 567 17.80 -26.50 16.62
C TYR A 567 17.54 -26.58 18.12
N LYS A 568 18.12 -27.60 18.77
CA LYS A 568 17.96 -27.86 20.22
C LYS A 568 16.49 -27.88 20.67
N GLY A 569 15.64 -28.54 19.88
CA GLY A 569 14.20 -28.67 20.17
C GLY A 569 13.37 -27.43 19.81
N ARG A 570 13.97 -26.41 19.19
CA ARG A 570 13.28 -25.19 18.79
C ARG A 570 13.27 -25.02 17.27
N GLN A 571 12.12 -24.66 16.73
CA GLN A 571 11.96 -24.32 15.33
C GLN A 571 12.60 -22.95 15.05
N LEU A 572 13.38 -22.85 13.98
CA LEU A 572 14.06 -21.62 13.57
C LEU A 572 13.17 -20.76 12.65
N LEU A 573 12.04 -20.29 13.17
CA LEU A 573 11.18 -19.29 12.53
C LEU A 573 10.87 -18.19 13.54
N PHE A 574 11.31 -16.97 13.25
CA PHE A 574 11.22 -15.80 14.12
C PHE A 574 10.90 -14.56 13.28
N SER A 575 10.54 -13.44 13.93
CA SER A 575 10.33 -12.16 13.25
C SER A 575 11.58 -11.76 12.47
N GLY A 576 11.48 -11.66 11.14
CA GLY A 576 12.60 -11.31 10.27
C GLY A 576 13.70 -12.35 10.15
N PHE A 577 13.49 -13.60 10.59
CA PHE A 577 14.52 -14.63 10.59
C PHE A 577 13.92 -16.02 10.31
N ILE A 578 14.57 -16.77 9.43
CA ILE A 578 14.27 -18.19 9.22
C ILE A 578 15.55 -19.01 8.99
N GLY A 579 15.63 -20.15 9.66
CA GLY A 579 16.61 -21.21 9.41
C GLY A 579 15.93 -22.42 8.78
N LEU A 580 16.52 -22.95 7.71
CA LEU A 580 15.95 -23.98 6.85
C LEU A 580 16.93 -25.12 6.65
N SER A 581 16.45 -26.35 6.58
CA SER A 581 17.24 -27.48 6.11
C SER A 581 17.12 -27.61 4.59
N PHE A 582 18.24 -27.38 3.91
CA PHE A 582 18.35 -27.50 2.45
C PHE A 582 18.54 -28.97 2.06
N ASP A 583 19.54 -29.63 2.64
CA ASP A 583 19.81 -31.05 2.43
C ASP A 583 20.40 -31.73 3.70
N LYS A 584 21.06 -32.88 3.54
CA LYS A 584 21.67 -33.64 4.64
C LYS A 584 22.89 -32.95 5.26
N SER A 585 23.56 -32.08 4.53
CA SER A 585 24.84 -31.46 4.87
C SER A 585 24.77 -29.94 4.99
N HIS A 586 23.74 -29.32 4.42
CA HIS A 586 23.58 -27.87 4.30
C HIS A 586 22.30 -27.37 4.96
N ASP A 587 22.40 -26.21 5.59
CA ASP A 587 21.28 -25.41 6.07
C ASP A 587 21.32 -24.03 5.38
N ILE A 588 20.16 -23.41 5.19
CA ILE A 588 20.01 -22.04 4.66
C ILE A 588 19.48 -21.15 5.78
N VAL A 589 20.00 -19.93 5.91
CA VAL A 589 19.44 -18.92 6.81
C VAL A 589 19.13 -17.66 6.04
N VAL A 590 17.93 -17.13 6.24
CA VAL A 590 17.55 -15.78 5.79
C VAL A 590 17.25 -14.94 7.01
N CYS A 591 17.89 -13.78 7.14
CA CYS A 591 17.63 -12.86 8.24
C CYS A 591 17.72 -11.40 7.81
N VAL A 592 16.88 -10.56 8.39
CA VAL A 592 16.87 -9.12 8.16
C VAL A 592 17.78 -8.44 9.17
N GLU A 593 18.63 -7.53 8.73
CA GLU A 593 19.55 -6.74 9.56
C GLU A 593 19.68 -5.33 8.97
N GLY A 594 19.12 -4.32 9.64
CA GLY A 594 19.08 -2.94 9.15
C GLY A 594 18.42 -2.81 7.77
N ASN A 595 19.19 -2.35 6.77
CA ASN A 595 18.76 -2.24 5.38
C ASN A 595 19.15 -3.46 4.52
N LYS A 596 19.48 -4.59 5.15
CA LYS A 596 19.95 -5.79 4.45
C LYS A 596 19.06 -7.00 4.75
N ILE A 597 18.88 -7.84 3.75
CA ILE A 597 18.44 -9.22 3.93
C ILE A 597 19.65 -10.11 3.68
N LEU A 598 20.14 -10.75 4.73
CA LEU A 598 21.30 -11.64 4.71
C LEU A 598 20.85 -13.07 4.39
N LEU A 599 21.61 -13.71 3.51
CA LEU A 599 21.47 -15.11 3.12
C LEU A 599 22.75 -15.86 3.48
N TYR A 600 22.64 -16.86 4.34
CA TYR A 600 23.73 -17.78 4.66
C TYR A 600 23.44 -19.16 4.07
N ILE A 601 24.49 -19.79 3.53
CA ILE A 601 24.53 -21.24 3.32
C ILE A 601 25.55 -21.79 4.31
N VAL A 602 25.11 -22.74 5.12
CA VAL A 602 25.89 -23.29 6.24
C VAL A 602 26.13 -24.77 5.99
N HIS A 603 27.39 -25.18 5.87
CA HIS A 603 27.75 -26.59 5.92
C HIS A 603 27.89 -27.06 7.37
N ARG A 604 27.45 -28.30 7.64
CA ARG A 604 27.52 -28.89 8.99
C ARG A 604 28.94 -29.12 9.50
N THR A 605 29.93 -29.11 8.61
CA THR A 605 31.34 -29.39 8.94
C THR A 605 32.30 -28.27 8.50
N SER A 606 32.34 -27.91 7.22
CA SER A 606 33.27 -26.91 6.66
C SER A 606 32.69 -26.16 5.46
N SER A 607 32.94 -24.85 5.37
CA SER A 607 32.52 -23.99 4.25
C SER A 607 33.18 -24.36 2.93
N GLY A 608 34.38 -24.96 2.97
CA GLY A 608 35.08 -25.46 1.77
C GLY A 608 34.36 -26.62 1.07
N LEU A 609 33.34 -27.21 1.71
CA LEU A 609 32.50 -28.26 1.12
C LEU A 609 31.21 -27.71 0.50
N ILE A 610 31.00 -26.39 0.56
CA ILE A 610 29.89 -25.74 -0.13
C ILE A 610 30.31 -25.59 -1.59
N VAL A 611 29.79 -26.48 -2.44
CA VAL A 611 30.14 -26.49 -3.86
C VAL A 611 29.48 -25.32 -4.61
N PRO A 612 30.15 -24.76 -5.64
CA PRO A 612 29.64 -23.60 -6.39
C PRO A 612 28.24 -23.76 -6.98
N ASP A 613 27.89 -24.95 -7.47
CA ASP A 613 26.56 -25.23 -8.03
C ASP A 613 25.44 -25.01 -7.01
N ILE A 614 25.63 -25.43 -5.76
CA ILE A 614 24.64 -25.25 -4.69
C ILE A 614 24.45 -23.76 -4.39
N ALA A 615 25.55 -23.05 -4.20
CA ALA A 615 25.51 -21.64 -3.84
C ALA A 615 24.93 -20.78 -4.98
N THR A 616 25.37 -21.02 -6.22
CA THR A 616 24.86 -20.33 -7.40
C THR A 616 23.37 -20.64 -7.60
N GLY A 617 22.94 -21.90 -7.48
CA GLY A 617 21.53 -22.28 -7.61
C GLY A 617 20.63 -21.64 -6.54
N VAL A 618 21.06 -21.60 -5.27
CA VAL A 618 20.33 -20.94 -4.19
C VAL A 618 20.28 -19.42 -4.41
N LYS A 619 21.39 -18.80 -4.85
CA LYS A 619 21.43 -17.38 -5.20
C LYS A 619 20.45 -17.07 -6.33
N GLU A 620 20.54 -17.77 -7.46
CA GLU A 620 19.65 -17.58 -8.63
C GLU A 620 18.18 -17.70 -8.20
N CYS A 621 17.84 -18.74 -7.43
CA CYS A 621 16.49 -18.96 -6.91
C CYS A 621 15.97 -17.77 -6.08
N LEU A 622 16.75 -17.29 -5.12
CA LEU A 622 16.32 -16.22 -4.22
C LEU A 622 16.36 -14.84 -4.87
N VAL A 623 17.30 -14.58 -5.77
CA VAL A 623 17.32 -13.37 -6.62
C VAL A 623 16.04 -13.32 -7.46
N THR A 624 15.73 -14.38 -8.21
CA THR A 624 14.51 -14.44 -9.03
C THR A 624 13.25 -14.33 -8.17
N THR A 625 13.24 -14.91 -6.97
CA THR A 625 12.11 -14.78 -6.04
C THR A 625 11.93 -13.32 -5.59
N MET A 626 13.02 -12.63 -5.22
CA MET A 626 12.99 -11.23 -4.82
C MET A 626 12.61 -10.29 -5.96
N GLU A 627 13.07 -10.58 -7.18
CA GLU A 627 12.66 -9.87 -8.40
C GLU A 627 11.16 -10.06 -8.63
N ARG A 628 10.63 -11.28 -8.56
CA ARG A 628 9.19 -11.55 -8.68
C ARG A 628 8.35 -10.85 -7.61
N ILE A 629 8.81 -10.85 -6.35
CA ILE A 629 8.13 -10.11 -5.28
C ILE A 629 8.17 -8.61 -5.56
N SER A 630 9.29 -8.10 -6.09
CA SER A 630 9.38 -6.71 -6.51
C SER A 630 8.40 -6.43 -7.65
N ASP A 631 8.41 -7.22 -8.73
CA ASP A 631 7.53 -7.09 -9.89
C ASP A 631 6.05 -7.17 -9.53
N PHE A 632 5.68 -8.03 -8.57
CA PHE A 632 4.32 -8.10 -8.04
C PHE A 632 3.81 -6.71 -7.62
N TYR A 633 4.67 -5.89 -7.00
CA TYR A 633 4.32 -4.54 -6.56
C TYR A 633 4.40 -3.48 -7.66
N HIS A 634 5.03 -3.77 -8.80
CA HIS A 634 5.22 -2.83 -9.90
C HIS A 634 4.30 -3.10 -11.10
N SER A 635 3.69 -4.28 -11.16
CA SER A 635 2.93 -4.78 -12.32
C SER A 635 1.58 -4.09 -12.57
N THR A 636 1.14 -3.18 -11.71
CA THR A 636 -0.25 -2.69 -11.75
C THR A 636 -0.57 -1.82 -12.97
N ILE A 637 0.39 -1.29 -13.73
CA ILE A 637 0.13 -0.64 -15.03
C ILE A 637 1.33 -0.83 -15.96
N HIS A 638 1.06 -0.98 -17.27
CA HIS A 638 1.90 -1.17 -18.47
C HIS A 638 3.28 -0.46 -18.61
N ALA A 639 3.86 0.14 -17.57
CA ALA A 639 5.22 0.63 -17.59
C ALA A 639 6.21 -0.54 -17.50
N LYS A 640 6.75 -0.97 -18.65
CA LYS A 640 8.07 -1.61 -18.68
C LYS A 640 9.09 -0.59 -18.17
N SER A 641 9.23 -0.44 -16.87
CA SER A 641 10.29 0.37 -16.31
C SER A 641 11.60 -0.39 -16.53
N SER A 642 12.59 0.28 -17.11
CA SER A 642 13.97 -0.19 -17.19
C SER A 642 14.70 0.00 -15.86
N GLU A 643 13.97 0.16 -14.76
CA GLU A 643 14.53 0.57 -13.48
C GLU A 643 15.17 -0.64 -12.80
N LYS A 644 16.41 -0.46 -12.34
CA LYS A 644 17.19 -1.50 -11.65
C LYS A 644 16.42 -2.01 -10.43
N SER A 645 16.61 -3.29 -10.11
CA SER A 645 16.11 -3.94 -8.88
C SER A 645 16.23 -3.01 -7.66
N PRO A 646 15.25 -2.99 -6.72
CA PRO A 646 15.29 -2.14 -5.53
C PRO A 646 16.45 -2.49 -4.57
N PHE A 647 17.18 -3.56 -4.84
CA PHE A 647 18.34 -4.00 -4.10
C PHE A 647 19.51 -4.27 -5.06
N HIS A 648 20.72 -4.24 -4.50
CA HIS A 648 21.91 -4.84 -5.12
C HIS A 648 22.45 -5.97 -4.23
N VAL A 649 23.28 -6.83 -4.82
CA VAL A 649 23.90 -7.94 -4.10
C VAL A 649 25.30 -7.55 -3.64
N GLU A 650 25.58 -7.79 -2.36
CA GLU A 650 26.91 -7.71 -1.77
C GLU A 650 27.32 -9.07 -1.20
N TYR A 651 28.62 -9.35 -1.19
CA TYR A 651 29.20 -10.58 -0.63
C TYR A 651 29.85 -10.29 0.70
N SER A 652 29.75 -11.22 1.65
CA SER A 652 30.32 -11.07 2.99
C SER A 652 31.25 -12.23 3.33
N CYS A 653 32.25 -11.97 4.18
CA CYS A 653 33.13 -13.00 4.75
C CYS A 653 32.46 -13.77 5.89
N SER A 654 31.12 -13.82 5.91
CA SER A 654 30.27 -14.41 6.96
C SER A 654 30.27 -13.67 8.31
N GLU A 655 31.12 -12.65 8.47
CA GLU A 655 31.06 -11.65 9.54
C GLU A 655 30.15 -10.49 9.14
N MET A 656 29.11 -10.20 9.94
CA MET A 656 28.01 -9.26 9.64
C MET A 656 28.44 -7.81 9.33
N GLN A 657 29.72 -7.45 9.44
CA GLN A 657 30.22 -6.08 9.29
C GLN A 657 31.08 -5.85 8.04
N CYS A 658 31.34 -6.89 7.24
CA CYS A 658 32.23 -6.82 6.09
C CYS A 658 31.52 -7.26 4.82
N PHE A 659 31.37 -6.33 3.88
CA PHE A 659 30.71 -6.55 2.59
C PHE A 659 31.54 -5.95 1.46
N ILE A 660 31.51 -6.60 0.30
CA ILE A 660 32.06 -6.10 -0.97
C ILE A 660 30.99 -6.17 -2.05
N SER A 661 30.93 -5.15 -2.92
CA SER A 661 29.99 -5.17 -4.04
C SER A 661 30.38 -6.24 -5.06
N GLU A 662 29.40 -6.77 -5.78
CA GLU A 662 29.66 -7.75 -6.85
C GLU A 662 30.62 -7.22 -7.92
N LYS A 663 30.52 -5.92 -8.24
CA LYS A 663 31.39 -5.27 -9.22
C LYS A 663 32.86 -5.22 -8.75
N GLU A 664 33.10 -4.89 -7.50
CA GLU A 664 34.45 -4.84 -6.93
C GLU A 664 35.05 -6.24 -6.81
N ALA A 665 34.27 -7.23 -6.36
CA ALA A 665 34.70 -8.63 -6.27
C ALA A 665 35.16 -9.17 -7.64
N LEU A 666 34.49 -8.79 -8.73
CA LEU A 666 34.85 -9.15 -10.10
C LEU A 666 36.17 -8.50 -10.58
N LEU A 667 36.46 -7.27 -10.15
CA LEU A 667 37.65 -6.52 -10.59
C LEU A 667 38.93 -7.02 -9.92
N GLU A 668 38.87 -7.42 -8.65
CA GLU A 668 40.05 -7.74 -7.84
C GLU A 668 40.54 -9.20 -7.99
N LYS A 669 39.83 -10.06 -8.76
CA LYS A 669 40.12 -11.51 -8.89
C LYS A 669 40.24 -12.22 -7.54
N GLY A 670 39.47 -11.79 -6.54
CA GLY A 670 39.61 -12.22 -5.15
C GLY A 670 39.44 -11.06 -4.20
N TRP A 671 38.68 -11.25 -3.12
CA TRP A 671 38.53 -10.25 -2.07
C TRP A 671 39.39 -10.65 -0.86
N VAL A 672 40.13 -9.70 -0.29
CA VAL A 672 40.78 -9.87 1.00
C VAL A 672 40.12 -8.91 1.98
N CYS A 673 39.41 -9.46 2.96
CA CYS A 673 38.88 -8.68 4.06
C CYS A 673 40.03 -8.26 4.98
N GLU A 674 40.48 -7.01 4.87
CA GLU A 674 41.58 -6.47 5.69
C GLU A 674 41.30 -6.54 7.20
N LYS A 675 40.03 -6.37 7.61
CA LYS A 675 39.63 -6.39 9.02
C LYS A 675 39.76 -7.77 9.67
N HIS A 676 39.51 -8.84 8.91
CA HIS A 676 39.47 -10.21 9.43
C HIS A 676 40.57 -11.10 8.85
N ASN A 677 41.51 -10.52 8.08
CA ASN A 677 42.56 -11.24 7.35
C ASN A 677 42.01 -12.45 6.56
N TYR A 678 40.77 -12.33 6.07
CA TYR A 678 40.06 -13.40 5.38
C TYR A 678 40.27 -13.22 3.88
N LYS A 679 40.94 -14.18 3.24
CA LYS A 679 41.15 -14.21 1.79
C LYS A 679 40.05 -15.05 1.16
N ASP A 680 39.04 -14.37 0.62
CA ASP A 680 37.88 -15.03 0.07
C ASP A 680 38.21 -15.69 -1.28
N ARG A 681 38.21 -17.02 -1.29
CA ARG A 681 38.08 -17.81 -2.53
C ARG A 681 36.61 -18.10 -2.85
N ASN A 682 35.66 -17.73 -1.97
CA ASN A 682 34.26 -18.17 -2.01
C ASN A 682 33.32 -17.24 -2.80
N TRP A 683 33.70 -16.03 -3.19
CA TRP A 683 32.87 -15.25 -4.13
C TRP A 683 32.67 -15.96 -5.49
N LEU A 684 33.67 -16.76 -5.93
CA LEU A 684 33.56 -17.65 -7.10
C LEU A 684 32.53 -18.76 -6.89
N VAL A 685 32.33 -19.18 -5.63
CA VAL A 685 31.33 -20.20 -5.26
C VAL A 685 29.92 -19.67 -5.55
N TRP A 686 29.69 -18.37 -5.42
CA TRP A 686 28.42 -17.74 -5.79
C TRP A 686 28.25 -17.40 -7.29
N ASN A 687 29.33 -17.44 -8.07
CA ASN A 687 29.38 -16.93 -9.44
C ASN A 687 30.22 -17.84 -10.35
N GLN A 688 29.74 -19.06 -10.55
CA GLN A 688 30.39 -19.98 -11.49
C GLN A 688 30.18 -19.52 -12.94
N ASP A 689 31.27 -19.37 -13.69
CA ASP A 689 31.23 -19.01 -15.11
C ASP A 689 30.82 -20.21 -15.95
N LYS A 690 29.53 -20.28 -16.31
CA LYS A 690 28.96 -21.33 -17.19
C LYS A 690 29.64 -21.39 -18.58
N LYS A 691 30.47 -20.40 -18.97
CA LYS A 691 31.22 -20.41 -20.23
C LYS A 691 32.57 -21.15 -20.18
N GLN A 692 33.06 -21.53 -18.99
CA GLN A 692 34.31 -22.30 -18.87
C GLN A 692 34.16 -23.81 -19.17
N GLU A 693 32.98 -24.28 -19.57
CA GLU A 693 32.70 -25.67 -19.95
C GLU A 693 33.26 -26.10 -21.33
N GLN A 694 34.05 -25.27 -22.02
CA GLN A 694 34.74 -25.68 -23.24
C GLN A 694 36.02 -26.48 -22.93
N CYS A 695 35.87 -27.66 -22.33
CA CYS A 695 36.94 -28.65 -22.29
C CYS A 695 36.76 -29.65 -23.45
N GLU A 696 37.88 -30.11 -24.02
CA GLU A 696 37.89 -31.08 -25.12
C GLU A 696 37.13 -32.37 -24.76
N PRO A 697 36.61 -33.12 -25.75
CA PRO A 697 35.62 -34.16 -25.50
C PRO A 697 36.00 -35.27 -24.52
N ASN A 698 37.29 -35.46 -24.28
CA ASN A 698 37.88 -36.54 -23.48
C ASN A 698 38.56 -36.06 -22.19
N CYS A 699 38.25 -34.86 -21.68
CA CYS A 699 38.78 -34.43 -20.39
C CYS A 699 38.30 -35.35 -19.25
N PRO A 700 39.19 -35.88 -18.39
CA PRO A 700 38.82 -36.75 -17.26
C PRO A 700 37.90 -36.08 -16.22
N GLY A 701 37.76 -34.75 -16.29
CA GLY A 701 36.84 -33.95 -15.47
C GLY A 701 35.59 -33.47 -16.22
N ARG A 702 35.32 -33.98 -17.44
CA ARG A 702 34.12 -33.62 -18.21
C ARG A 702 32.91 -34.31 -17.59
N LEU A 703 32.24 -33.63 -16.66
CA LEU A 703 30.85 -33.92 -16.34
C LEU A 703 30.05 -33.65 -17.61
N VAL A 704 29.61 -34.73 -18.25
CA VAL A 704 28.73 -34.68 -19.41
C VAL A 704 27.40 -34.10 -18.93
N PHE A 705 27.16 -32.83 -19.25
CA PHE A 705 25.85 -32.21 -19.15
C PHE A 705 24.89 -32.94 -20.10
N THR A 706 24.22 -33.96 -19.58
CA THR A 706 23.02 -34.50 -20.22
C THR A 706 21.86 -33.59 -19.83
N HIS A 707 21.37 -32.85 -20.82
CA HIS A 707 20.07 -32.15 -20.86
C HIS A 707 19.26 -32.16 -19.56
N ASN A 708 19.34 -31.10 -18.74
CA ASN A 708 18.31 -30.82 -17.71
C ASN A 708 18.40 -29.44 -17.05
N LEU A 709 18.75 -28.38 -17.78
CA LEU A 709 18.59 -27.01 -17.27
C LEU A 709 17.14 -26.48 -17.35
N ASP A 710 16.21 -27.26 -17.91
CA ASP A 710 14.76 -27.00 -17.83
C ASP A 710 14.15 -27.37 -16.45
N ASN A 711 14.93 -27.99 -15.55
CA ASN A 711 14.44 -28.48 -14.25
C ASN A 711 14.71 -27.56 -13.04
N ILE A 712 15.33 -26.39 -13.21
CA ILE A 712 15.47 -25.39 -12.13
C ILE A 712 14.35 -24.33 -12.21
N PHE A 713 13.70 -24.17 -13.37
CA PHE A 713 12.71 -23.11 -13.60
C PHE A 713 11.27 -23.45 -13.19
N CYS A 714 10.98 -24.70 -12.87
CA CYS A 714 9.84 -25.05 -12.01
C CYS A 714 10.33 -25.09 -10.57
N ILE A 715 9.72 -24.38 -9.63
CA ILE A 715 9.98 -24.55 -8.19
C ILE A 715 9.51 -25.96 -7.77
N PHE A 716 10.20 -27.02 -8.18
CA PHE A 716 9.82 -28.42 -7.96
C PHE A 716 8.47 -28.85 -8.59
N GLU A 717 8.37 -29.09 -9.89
CA GLU A 717 7.20 -29.87 -10.37
C GLU A 717 7.35 -31.37 -10.07
N ILE A 718 8.55 -31.86 -9.77
CA ILE A 718 8.74 -33.26 -9.44
C ILE A 718 9.91 -33.43 -8.46
N ARG A 719 9.67 -33.95 -7.25
CA ARG A 719 10.71 -34.73 -6.54
C ARG A 719 10.95 -36.06 -7.29
N LYS A 720 11.38 -36.00 -8.55
CA LYS A 720 11.99 -37.09 -9.32
C LYS A 720 13.36 -36.52 -9.71
N PHE A 721 14.49 -36.96 -9.19
CA PHE A 721 14.91 -38.32 -8.90
C PHE A 721 15.85 -38.34 -7.69
N ASN A 722 15.90 -39.50 -7.06
CA ASN A 722 16.99 -39.93 -6.19
C ASN A 722 18.35 -39.34 -6.59
N PHE A 723 19.01 -38.57 -5.72
CA PHE A 723 20.47 -38.62 -5.66
C PHE A 723 20.87 -39.94 -4.99
N LYS A 724 20.71 -41.03 -5.73
CA LYS A 724 21.68 -42.12 -5.72
C LYS A 724 22.64 -41.77 -6.84
N ASP A 725 23.72 -41.08 -6.49
CA ASP A 725 25.05 -41.51 -6.91
C ASP A 725 26.06 -40.96 -5.90
N SER A 726 26.55 -41.89 -5.11
CA SER A 726 27.37 -41.71 -3.92
C SER A 726 28.86 -41.91 -4.22
N GLU A 727 29.35 -41.54 -5.40
CA GLU A 727 30.75 -41.72 -5.77
C GLU A 727 31.55 -40.42 -5.74
N THR A 728 31.04 -39.32 -6.30
CA THR A 728 31.73 -38.01 -6.27
C THR A 728 31.78 -37.35 -4.88
N TYR A 729 30.74 -37.54 -4.05
CA TYR A 729 30.73 -37.03 -2.67
C TYR A 729 31.67 -37.84 -1.75
N ARG A 730 31.77 -39.16 -1.94
CA ARG A 730 32.71 -40.02 -1.20
C ARG A 730 34.16 -39.72 -1.55
N GLU A 731 34.48 -39.45 -2.80
CA GLU A 731 35.85 -39.09 -3.19
C GLU A 731 36.32 -37.75 -2.60
N THR A 732 35.40 -36.79 -2.43
CA THR A 732 35.72 -35.48 -1.85
C THR A 732 35.86 -35.56 -0.33
N GLU A 733 35.03 -36.36 0.34
CA GLU A 733 35.11 -36.62 1.79
C GLU A 733 36.35 -37.45 2.17
N LEU A 734 36.73 -38.46 1.37
CA LEU A 734 37.97 -39.24 1.57
C LEU A 734 39.25 -38.42 1.38
N LYS A 735 39.27 -37.48 0.44
CA LYS A 735 40.42 -36.57 0.25
C LYS A 735 40.54 -35.54 1.37
N ALA A 736 39.42 -35.09 1.94
CA ALA A 736 39.42 -34.14 3.06
C ALA A 736 39.75 -34.78 4.42
N THR A 737 39.65 -36.11 4.54
CA THR A 737 40.01 -36.84 5.78
C THR A 737 41.48 -37.33 5.77
N GLN A 738 42.20 -37.14 4.66
CA GLN A 738 43.62 -37.51 4.49
C GLN A 738 44.58 -36.29 4.42
N MET A 739 44.07 -35.07 4.57
CA MET A 739 44.83 -33.84 4.85
C MET A 739 44.47 -33.33 6.24
#